data_AF-A0A1Y2UCR2-F1
#
_entry.id   AF-A0A1Y2UCR2-F1
#
_cell.length_a   1.000
_cell.length_b   1.000
_cell.length_c   1.000
_cell.angle_alpha   90.00
_cell.angle_beta   90.00
_cell.angle_gamma   90.00
#
_symmetry.space_group_name_H-M   'P 1'
#
loop_
_entity.id
_entity.type
_entity.pdbx_description
1 polymer ?
#
loop_
_entity_poly.entity_id
_entity_poly.type
_entity_poly.pdbx_seq_one_letter_code
_entity_poly.pdbx_strand_id
1 'polypeptide(L)'
;MSYIPVLADTTKVDWYMVKNGRCTLCQLPLKKGDPIFFGLPLLSESTAQDSPRFFDPNAMFIGPNFEVCCRCDLYHQHKDVDCFHAGCYQSINVFKITPQFRAAIRYSFQPPVYGSSAKYRSDRLSDIMVRDLKRDSFPKRLPNEIWCMIAKHAPMEFLMATTHEQVQRIQSSDSDVDLSRDVYARFIMYGGVPYLKELSNSSSPGSKGEMLLFRSQPTRKVRKIYIAEDHLGVRGIKLVSSNSSVPPGPSPDIPGVWWRRLSHDRGIYTIRAVTDGFKVRDIRVMSPADARRTVPRGFDSLRWQVWEPPSVAVVNLRTLDATVDNACGDSPRMNFFDCNSPDLIGYSVAITEQNVITVHSHRQDTDLSFYQNVKPIRKPILWLYMPIEKDEYVTEIGRFHLNGWSRPGVYIGLAFTTNRGRTTIFGNNDHLVRRRMNCTLLYSPPRHSTRIYFNAVDQETYERGIRILACGEPQSLGFMQVSPSVYSLRAQSLDPNQDYFYSSCRMNDVTSVTPCINEDHPDKLVIGLLFQYEDGHRECVGQMRLDWTTDTIEVDRTRRTLRVGMTKPKIRNRGRPFGESFINVTRTVGRVVVSNSSKYVGYRSGYTWIDVPWYGTLEWWFSATNTIVSHNCGVAVSG
;
A
#
# COMPACT_ATOMS: atom_id res chain seq x y z
N MET A 1 11.47 -3.30 -3.27
CA MET A 1 12.33 -4.38 -3.75
C MET A 1 13.67 -4.05 -3.20
N SER A 2 14.06 -4.90 -2.27
CA SER A 2 15.39 -4.93 -1.74
C SER A 2 16.30 -5.49 -2.81
N TYR A 3 17.30 -4.74 -3.24
CA TYR A 3 18.38 -5.32 -4.03
C TYR A 3 19.30 -6.05 -3.07
N ILE A 4 19.64 -7.30 -3.40
CA ILE A 4 20.68 -8.03 -2.70
C ILE A 4 21.90 -7.99 -3.62
N PRO A 5 22.96 -7.25 -3.28
CA PRO A 5 24.24 -7.39 -3.96
C PRO A 5 24.78 -8.78 -3.60
N VAL A 6 25.08 -9.58 -4.62
CA VAL A 6 25.74 -10.87 -4.46
C VAL A 6 27.10 -10.76 -5.12
N LEU A 7 28.17 -10.83 -4.33
CA LEU A 7 29.51 -11.02 -4.89
C LEU A 7 29.56 -12.43 -5.49
N ALA A 8 29.41 -12.50 -6.81
CA ALA A 8 29.70 -13.69 -7.58
C ALA A 8 31.20 -13.60 -7.93
N ASP A 9 32.02 -14.03 -6.97
CA ASP A 9 33.48 -13.99 -7.05
C ASP A 9 34.07 -12.57 -6.90
N THR A 10 35.32 -12.51 -6.44
CA THR A 10 36.04 -11.30 -5.97
C THR A 10 36.20 -10.14 -6.98
N THR A 11 35.61 -10.27 -8.17
CA THR A 11 35.70 -9.30 -9.26
C THR A 11 34.34 -8.91 -9.87
N LYS A 12 33.20 -9.54 -9.49
CA LYS A 12 31.87 -9.23 -10.03
C LYS A 12 30.77 -9.21 -8.95
N VAL A 13 30.08 -8.09 -8.84
CA VAL A 13 28.85 -7.98 -8.03
C VAL A 13 27.66 -8.22 -8.98
N ASP A 14 27.01 -9.36 -8.85
CA ASP A 14 25.74 -9.65 -9.51
C ASP A 14 24.60 -9.14 -8.62
N TRP A 15 23.66 -8.40 -9.21
CA TRP A 15 22.49 -7.87 -8.50
C TRP A 15 21.28 -8.73 -8.80
N TYR A 16 20.67 -9.32 -7.77
CA TYR A 16 19.48 -10.16 -7.92
C TYR A 16 18.23 -9.42 -7.45
N MET A 17 17.13 -9.55 -8.22
CA MET A 17 15.83 -8.99 -7.88
C MET A 17 15.00 -10.01 -7.10
N VAL A 18 14.72 -9.69 -5.83
CA VAL A 18 13.78 -10.48 -5.02
C VAL A 18 12.36 -10.22 -5.50
N LYS A 19 11.72 -11.28 -6.01
CA LYS A 19 10.44 -11.16 -6.71
C LYS A 19 9.34 -10.54 -5.87
N ASN A 20 9.25 -10.78 -4.55
CA ASN A 20 8.04 -10.40 -3.77
C ASN A 20 8.24 -9.76 -2.39
N GLY A 21 9.48 -9.48 -1.95
CA GLY A 21 9.74 -9.03 -0.57
C GLY A 21 9.13 -9.94 0.52
N ARG A 22 8.79 -11.18 0.13
CA ARG A 22 8.07 -12.21 0.88
C ARG A 22 8.71 -13.54 0.58
N CYS A 23 8.63 -14.46 1.52
CA CYS A 23 9.06 -15.83 1.28
C CYS A 23 8.05 -16.55 0.38
N THR A 24 8.55 -17.21 -0.66
CA THR A 24 7.78 -17.98 -1.64
C THR A 24 7.02 -19.17 -1.01
N LEU A 25 7.43 -19.68 0.15
CA LEU A 25 6.76 -20.80 0.83
C LEU A 25 5.71 -20.34 1.84
N CYS A 26 6.13 -19.60 2.88
CA CYS A 26 5.22 -19.19 3.95
C CYS A 26 4.45 -17.90 3.64
N GLN A 27 4.81 -17.18 2.57
CA GLN A 27 4.13 -15.98 2.06
C GLN A 27 4.15 -14.76 3.01
N LEU A 28 4.87 -14.87 4.11
CA LEU A 28 5.10 -13.79 5.06
C LEU A 28 6.21 -12.83 4.58
N PRO A 29 6.16 -11.55 4.98
CA PRO A 29 7.17 -10.56 4.59
C PRO A 29 8.58 -10.95 5.04
N LEU A 30 9.57 -10.67 4.20
CA LEU A 30 10.99 -10.70 4.57
C LEU A 30 11.32 -9.38 5.29
N LYS A 31 11.96 -9.47 6.46
CA LYS A 31 12.38 -8.31 7.25
C LYS A 31 13.88 -8.09 7.14
N LYS A 32 14.31 -6.86 7.46
CA LYS A 32 15.74 -6.52 7.55
C LYS A 32 16.38 -7.37 8.65
N GLY A 33 17.49 -8.04 8.31
CA GLY A 33 18.21 -8.94 9.22
C GLY A 33 17.73 -10.40 9.17
N ASP A 34 16.66 -10.72 8.42
CA ASP A 34 16.25 -12.12 8.24
C ASP A 34 17.31 -12.89 7.43
N PRO A 35 17.74 -14.08 7.87
CA PRO A 35 18.54 -14.98 7.03
C PRO A 35 17.66 -15.58 5.93
N ILE A 36 18.14 -15.54 4.68
CA ILE A 36 17.37 -15.91 3.49
C ILE A 36 18.15 -16.80 2.51
N PHE A 37 17.43 -17.58 1.72
CA PHE A 37 17.93 -18.32 0.55
C PHE A 37 17.23 -17.82 -0.72
N PHE A 38 17.93 -17.81 -1.86
CA PHE A 38 17.37 -17.40 -3.15
C PHE A 38 17.89 -18.28 -4.30
N GLY A 39 17.18 -18.26 -5.44
CA GLY A 39 17.66 -18.86 -6.69
C GLY A 39 17.27 -20.32 -6.93
N LEU A 40 16.24 -20.82 -6.25
CA LEU A 40 15.72 -22.15 -6.51
C LEU A 40 14.46 -22.11 -7.39
N PRO A 41 14.42 -22.85 -8.51
CA PRO A 41 13.19 -23.15 -9.23
C PRO A 41 12.42 -24.25 -8.47
N LEU A 42 12.05 -24.00 -7.21
CA LEU A 42 11.21 -24.94 -6.46
C LEU A 42 9.76 -24.91 -6.95
N LEU A 43 9.37 -23.91 -7.75
CA LEU A 43 8.01 -23.72 -8.25
C LEU A 43 7.88 -23.74 -9.78
N SER A 44 8.98 -23.75 -10.56
CA SER A 44 8.92 -23.93 -12.02
C SER A 44 9.34 -25.35 -12.38
N GLU A 45 8.52 -26.03 -13.18
CA GLU A 45 8.81 -27.39 -13.68
C GLU A 45 10.03 -27.43 -14.64
N SER A 46 10.56 -26.28 -15.04
CA SER A 46 11.69 -26.18 -15.97
C SER A 46 12.98 -25.71 -15.28
N THR A 47 14.06 -26.41 -15.60
CA THR A 47 15.49 -26.14 -15.35
C THR A 47 16.01 -26.38 -13.93
N ALA A 48 16.38 -27.63 -13.67
CA ALA A 48 17.39 -27.99 -12.66
C ALA A 48 18.79 -27.71 -13.23
N GLN A 49 19.50 -26.71 -12.73
CA GLN A 49 20.97 -26.64 -12.89
C GLN A 49 21.71 -25.67 -11.95
N ASP A 50 21.04 -24.79 -11.20
CA ASP A 50 21.73 -23.90 -10.26
C ASP A 50 21.74 -24.48 -8.83
N SER A 51 22.94 -24.62 -8.25
CA SER A 51 23.14 -25.01 -6.86
C SER A 51 22.70 -23.89 -5.90
N PRO A 52 22.08 -24.23 -4.74
CA PRO A 52 21.55 -23.24 -3.80
C PRO A 52 22.68 -22.37 -3.25
N ARG A 53 22.51 -21.04 -3.31
CA ARG A 53 23.41 -20.10 -2.64
C ARG A 53 22.82 -19.74 -1.28
N PHE A 54 23.51 -20.17 -0.20
CA PHE A 54 23.21 -19.74 1.16
C PHE A 54 23.77 -18.33 1.38
N PHE A 55 23.02 -17.49 2.09
CA PHE A 55 23.47 -16.14 2.44
C PHE A 55 23.37 -15.91 3.95
N ASP A 56 24.51 -15.69 4.59
CA ASP A 56 24.58 -15.22 5.98
C ASP A 56 24.62 -13.69 6.00
N PRO A 57 23.60 -13.01 6.59
CA PRO A 57 23.57 -11.55 6.68
C PRO A 57 24.73 -10.95 7.48
N ASN A 58 25.48 -11.74 8.27
CA ASN A 58 26.64 -11.24 9.02
C ASN A 58 27.93 -11.19 8.19
N ALA A 59 27.96 -11.80 6.99
CA ALA A 59 29.18 -11.97 6.20
C ALA A 59 29.48 -10.83 5.19
N MET A 60 28.67 -9.76 5.12
CA MET A 60 29.01 -8.59 4.30
C MET A 60 28.36 -7.29 4.79
N PHE A 61 28.99 -6.15 4.49
CA PHE A 61 28.56 -4.78 4.83
C PHE A 61 27.09 -4.51 4.47
N ILE A 62 26.19 -4.77 5.42
CA ILE A 62 24.82 -4.26 5.39
C ILE A 62 24.88 -2.79 5.80
N GLY A 63 25.03 -1.91 4.81
CA GLY A 63 24.66 -0.51 4.97
C GLY A 63 23.19 -0.42 5.46
N PRO A 64 22.80 0.65 6.16
CA PRO A 64 21.56 0.72 6.92
C PRO A 64 20.27 0.62 6.09
N ASN A 65 20.33 0.54 4.77
CA ASN A 65 19.18 0.44 3.89
C ASN A 65 19.30 -0.81 3.01
N PHE A 66 18.19 -1.51 2.81
CA PHE A 66 17.99 -2.24 1.57
C PHE A 66 18.06 -1.20 0.45
N GLU A 67 19.25 -0.94 -0.09
CA GLU A 67 19.43 0.11 -1.09
C GLU A 67 18.62 -0.28 -2.33
N VAL A 68 17.54 0.46 -2.55
CA VAL A 68 16.91 0.58 -3.87
C VAL A 68 17.97 1.25 -4.74
N CYS A 69 18.68 0.48 -5.57
CA CYS A 69 19.52 1.06 -6.61
C CYS A 69 18.60 1.74 -7.62
N CYS A 70 18.27 3.02 -7.37
CA CYS A 70 17.35 3.83 -8.17
C CYS A 70 17.82 4.06 -9.62
N ARG A 71 18.96 3.49 -10.03
CA ARG A 71 19.56 3.63 -11.37
C ARG A 71 19.93 2.30 -12.03
N CYS A 72 19.65 1.16 -11.40
CA CYS A 72 20.02 -0.16 -11.95
C CYS A 72 19.09 -0.63 -13.08
N ASP A 73 17.99 0.07 -13.35
CA ASP A 73 17.08 -0.20 -14.47
C ASP A 73 17.74 -0.03 -15.86
N LEU A 74 18.89 0.66 -15.93
CA LEU A 74 19.54 1.00 -17.21
C LEU A 74 20.60 0.01 -17.68
N TYR A 75 21.08 -0.93 -16.85
CA TYR A 75 22.30 -1.69 -17.17
C TYR A 75 22.30 -3.20 -16.87
N HIS A 76 21.28 -3.75 -16.22
CA HIS A 76 21.30 -5.17 -15.83
C HIS A 76 20.04 -5.91 -16.28
N GLN A 77 20.24 -7.04 -16.98
CA GLN A 77 19.21 -8.04 -17.22
C GLN A 77 18.91 -8.73 -15.88
N HIS A 78 17.99 -8.15 -15.12
CA HIS A 78 17.65 -8.68 -13.82
C HIS A 78 16.82 -9.96 -13.96
N LYS A 79 17.22 -11.03 -13.26
CA LYS A 79 16.42 -12.26 -13.15
C LYS A 79 15.58 -12.18 -11.87
N ASP A 80 14.26 -12.30 -12.02
CA ASP A 80 13.35 -12.50 -10.89
C ASP A 80 13.68 -13.83 -10.21
N VAL A 81 14.06 -13.79 -8.93
CA VAL A 81 14.36 -14.99 -8.16
C VAL A 81 13.37 -15.19 -7.00
N ASP A 82 12.99 -16.45 -6.79
CA ASP A 82 12.28 -16.86 -5.58
C ASP A 82 13.17 -16.70 -4.36
N CYS A 83 12.57 -16.34 -3.23
CA CYS A 83 13.27 -16.13 -1.97
C CYS A 83 12.57 -16.87 -0.83
N PHE A 84 13.35 -17.36 0.12
CA PHE A 84 12.88 -18.19 1.22
C PHE A 84 13.47 -17.73 2.54
N HIS A 85 12.67 -17.68 3.61
CA HIS A 85 13.22 -17.62 4.97
C HIS A 85 14.10 -18.85 5.21
N ALA A 86 15.23 -18.67 5.92
CA ALA A 86 16.13 -19.80 6.22
C ALA A 86 15.41 -20.97 6.89
N GLY A 87 14.55 -20.71 7.87
CA GLY A 87 13.74 -21.74 8.52
C GLY A 87 12.74 -22.42 7.58
N CYS A 88 12.13 -21.68 6.66
CA CYS A 88 11.25 -22.26 5.64
C CYS A 88 12.02 -23.16 4.67
N TYR A 89 13.24 -22.75 4.28
CA TYR A 89 14.10 -23.55 3.41
C TYR A 89 14.57 -24.82 4.11
N GLN A 90 15.03 -24.72 5.36
CA GLN A 90 15.41 -25.88 6.17
C GLN A 90 14.25 -26.86 6.35
N SER A 91 13.02 -26.35 6.47
CA SER A 91 11.81 -27.17 6.57
C SER A 91 11.55 -28.05 5.33
N ILE A 92 12.08 -27.69 4.15
CA ILE A 92 11.96 -28.51 2.93
C ILE A 92 12.69 -29.86 3.08
N ASN A 93 13.79 -29.88 3.83
CA ASN A 93 14.52 -31.12 4.11
C ASN A 93 13.73 -32.05 5.05
N VAL A 94 12.79 -31.51 5.82
CA VAL A 94 11.95 -32.26 6.75
C VAL A 94 10.62 -32.67 6.10
N PHE A 95 10.02 -31.80 5.30
CA PHE A 95 8.72 -32.02 4.67
C PHE A 95 8.81 -31.83 3.15
N LYS A 96 8.47 -32.88 2.39
CA LYS A 96 8.49 -32.82 0.92
C LYS A 96 7.39 -31.87 0.42
N ILE A 97 7.78 -30.87 -0.37
CA ILE A 97 6.83 -29.94 -1.00
C ILE A 97 6.07 -30.67 -2.12
N THR A 98 4.80 -31.01 -1.85
CA THR A 98 3.92 -31.69 -2.82
C THR A 98 3.20 -30.69 -3.73
N PRO A 99 2.68 -31.13 -4.90
CA PRO A 99 1.82 -30.29 -5.73
C PRO A 99 0.61 -29.71 -4.98
N GLN A 100 0.01 -30.49 -4.07
CA GLN A 100 -1.10 -30.05 -3.23
C GLN A 100 -0.67 -28.96 -2.24
N PHE A 101 0.53 -29.08 -1.66
CA PHE A 101 1.09 -28.02 -0.81
C PHE A 101 1.28 -26.73 -1.60
N ARG A 102 1.85 -26.82 -2.81
CA ARG A 102 2.02 -25.67 -3.70
C ARG A 102 0.68 -25.02 -4.05
N ALA A 103 -0.34 -25.83 -4.35
CA ALA A 103 -1.68 -25.35 -4.64
C ALA A 103 -2.29 -24.62 -3.43
N ALA A 104 -2.06 -25.13 -2.21
CA ALA A 104 -2.54 -24.52 -0.97
C ALA A 104 -1.92 -23.15 -0.68
N ILE A 105 -0.64 -22.92 -0.99
CA ILE A 105 0.02 -21.62 -0.70
C ILE A 105 -0.08 -20.61 -1.83
N ARG A 106 -0.52 -21.03 -3.03
CA ARG A 106 -0.59 -20.17 -4.21
C ARG A 106 -1.55 -18.99 -4.00
N TYR A 107 -1.22 -17.83 -4.53
CA TYR A 107 -2.15 -16.70 -4.54
C TYR A 107 -3.17 -16.81 -5.67
N SER A 108 -4.44 -16.53 -5.36
CA SER A 108 -5.51 -16.31 -6.34
C SER A 108 -5.30 -14.98 -7.09
N PHE A 109 -4.67 -14.01 -6.42
CA PHE A 109 -4.22 -12.73 -6.98
C PHE A 109 -3.16 -12.13 -6.05
N GLN A 110 -2.30 -11.24 -6.56
CA GLN A 110 -1.26 -10.62 -5.73
C GLN A 110 -1.85 -9.80 -4.58
N PRO A 111 -1.34 -9.94 -3.34
CA PRO A 111 -1.73 -9.06 -2.24
C PRO A 111 -1.36 -7.61 -2.60
N PRO A 112 -2.17 -6.62 -2.20
CA PRO A 112 -1.79 -5.23 -2.39
C PRO A 112 -0.47 -4.90 -1.70
N VAL A 113 0.21 -3.87 -2.20
CA VAL A 113 1.50 -3.40 -1.67
C VAL A 113 1.37 -2.68 -0.33
N TYR A 114 0.14 -2.57 0.18
CA TYR A 114 -0.26 -1.89 1.40
C TYR A 114 -1.46 -2.56 2.07
N GLY A 115 -1.75 -2.16 3.30
CA GLY A 115 -2.85 -2.68 4.10
C GLY A 115 -2.41 -3.63 5.21
N SER A 116 -3.31 -3.82 6.18
CA SER A 116 -3.04 -4.56 7.41
C SER A 116 -3.09 -6.07 7.25
N SER A 117 -3.44 -6.61 6.08
CA SER A 117 -3.65 -8.05 5.89
C SER A 117 -2.42 -8.90 6.23
N ALA A 118 -1.20 -8.42 5.96
CA ALA A 118 0.02 -9.15 6.31
C ALA A 118 0.30 -9.16 7.83
N LYS A 119 0.14 -7.99 8.47
CA LYS A 119 0.28 -7.84 9.94
C LYS A 119 -0.78 -8.67 10.66
N TYR A 120 -2.04 -8.51 10.26
CA TYR A 120 -3.16 -9.30 10.76
C TYR A 120 -2.88 -10.80 10.68
N ARG A 121 -2.36 -11.31 9.55
CA ARG A 121 -1.99 -12.72 9.44
C ARG A 121 -0.88 -13.13 10.40
N SER A 122 0.16 -12.32 10.53
CA SER A 122 1.26 -12.60 11.46
C SER A 122 0.78 -12.66 12.91
N ASP A 123 -0.13 -11.75 13.29
CA ASP A 123 -0.72 -11.71 14.63
C ASP A 123 -1.60 -12.95 14.86
N ARG A 124 -2.48 -13.29 13.91
CA ARG A 124 -3.33 -14.49 13.98
C ARG A 124 -2.55 -15.79 13.99
N LEU A 125 -1.42 -15.84 13.29
CA LEU A 125 -0.50 -16.98 13.32
C LEU A 125 0.13 -17.12 14.70
N SER A 126 0.53 -16.02 15.32
CA SER A 126 1.05 -16.04 16.69
C SER A 126 -0.01 -16.53 17.69
N ASP A 127 -1.26 -16.07 17.55
CA ASP A 127 -2.37 -16.48 18.42
C ASP A 127 -2.67 -17.98 18.32
N ILE A 128 -2.72 -18.52 17.10
CA ILE A 128 -3.01 -19.94 16.89
C ILE A 128 -1.87 -20.83 17.42
N MET A 129 -0.62 -20.39 17.26
CA MET A 129 0.55 -21.05 17.84
C MET A 129 0.49 -21.09 19.35
N VAL A 130 0.23 -19.96 20.00
CA VAL A 130 0.09 -19.89 21.46
C VAL A 130 -0.99 -20.87 21.94
N ARG A 131 -2.11 -20.93 21.23
CA ARG A 131 -3.21 -21.83 21.58
C ARG A 131 -2.82 -23.31 21.43
N ASP A 132 -2.15 -23.67 20.34
CA ASP A 132 -1.76 -25.05 20.07
C ASP A 132 -0.61 -25.49 21.02
N LEU A 133 0.36 -24.63 21.30
CA LEU A 133 1.41 -24.85 22.30
C LEU A 133 0.83 -25.10 23.71
N LYS A 134 -0.21 -24.35 24.10
CA LYS A 134 -0.91 -24.57 25.37
C LYS A 134 -1.63 -25.92 25.44
N ARG A 135 -2.08 -26.45 24.31
CA ARG A 135 -2.77 -27.75 24.24
C ARG A 135 -1.82 -28.91 24.47
N ASP A 136 -0.60 -28.81 23.94
CA ASP A 136 0.39 -29.90 23.93
C ASP A 136 1.12 -30.10 25.27
N SER A 137 0.59 -29.52 26.36
CA SER A 137 0.85 -29.94 27.74
C SER A 137 2.29 -29.81 28.27
N PHE A 138 3.16 -28.98 27.69
CA PHE A 138 4.44 -28.64 28.30
C PHE A 138 5.01 -27.28 27.86
N PRO A 139 5.40 -26.37 28.78
CA PRO A 139 5.19 -26.37 30.23
C PRO A 139 3.84 -25.72 30.60
N LYS A 140 2.93 -26.45 31.27
CA LYS A 140 1.54 -26.03 31.61
C LYS A 140 1.39 -24.76 32.49
N ARG A 141 2.47 -24.07 32.84
CA ARG A 141 2.49 -22.96 33.83
C ARG A 141 3.15 -21.67 33.35
N LEU A 142 3.49 -21.55 32.07
CA LEU A 142 4.03 -20.28 31.57
C LEU A 142 2.92 -19.22 31.48
N PRO A 143 3.18 -17.98 31.91
CA PRO A 143 2.29 -16.84 31.65
C PRO A 143 2.05 -16.65 30.15
N ASN A 144 0.93 -16.00 29.80
CA ASN A 144 0.58 -15.74 28.40
C ASN A 144 1.67 -14.97 27.65
N GLU A 145 2.35 -14.07 28.34
CA GLU A 145 3.44 -13.25 27.85
C GLU A 145 4.60 -14.12 27.35
N ILE A 146 4.97 -15.15 28.13
CA ILE A 146 6.04 -16.07 27.76
C ILE A 146 5.62 -16.95 26.59
N TRP A 147 4.36 -17.39 26.54
CA TRP A 147 3.85 -18.10 25.37
C TRP A 147 3.90 -17.25 24.11
N CYS A 148 3.52 -15.98 24.20
CA CYS A 148 3.61 -15.04 23.10
C CYS A 148 5.07 -14.79 22.68
N MET A 149 6.01 -14.77 23.62
CA MET A 149 7.45 -14.72 23.29
C MET A 149 7.90 -15.98 22.56
N ILE A 150 7.54 -17.17 23.04
CA ILE A 150 7.87 -18.45 22.40
C ILE A 150 7.30 -18.51 20.97
N ALA A 151 6.02 -18.16 20.79
CA ALA A 151 5.36 -18.19 19.49
C ALA A 151 6.05 -17.27 18.45
N LYS A 152 6.72 -16.20 18.88
CA LYS A 152 7.47 -15.31 18.00
C LYS A 152 8.76 -15.92 17.46
N HIS A 153 9.28 -17.00 18.05
CA HIS A 153 10.56 -17.60 17.63
C HIS A 153 10.47 -18.50 16.40
N ALA A 154 9.34 -19.20 16.19
CA ALA A 154 9.21 -20.16 15.08
C ALA A 154 7.88 -20.06 14.30
N PRO A 155 7.39 -18.86 13.94
CA PRO A 155 6.11 -18.73 13.26
C PRO A 155 6.09 -19.37 11.88
N MET A 156 7.21 -19.34 11.18
CA MET A 156 7.29 -19.77 9.79
C MET A 156 7.29 -21.29 9.70
N GLU A 157 8.09 -21.93 10.55
CA GLU A 157 8.22 -23.37 10.72
C GLU A 157 6.88 -23.98 11.15
N PHE A 158 6.20 -23.34 12.11
CA PHE A 158 4.88 -23.77 12.53
C PHE A 158 3.86 -23.70 11.39
N LEU A 159 3.84 -22.61 10.62
CA LEU A 159 2.95 -22.48 9.46
C LEU A 159 3.24 -23.57 8.42
N MET A 160 4.52 -23.83 8.13
CA MET A 160 4.93 -24.87 7.19
C MET A 160 4.51 -26.27 7.64
N ALA A 161 4.80 -26.63 8.89
CA ALA A 161 4.49 -27.94 9.46
C ALA A 161 2.98 -28.20 9.50
N THR A 162 2.20 -27.23 10.02
CA THR A 162 0.74 -27.35 10.10
C THR A 162 0.09 -27.42 8.72
N THR A 163 0.56 -26.61 7.76
CA THR A 163 0.05 -26.66 6.38
C THR A 163 0.32 -28.01 5.75
N HIS A 164 1.55 -28.54 5.90
CA HIS A 164 1.92 -29.83 5.36
C HIS A 164 1.08 -30.96 5.94
N GLU A 165 0.94 -31.01 7.27
CA GLU A 165 0.11 -32.02 7.96
C GLU A 165 -1.35 -31.98 7.49
N GLN A 166 -1.93 -30.78 7.37
CA GLN A 166 -3.33 -30.64 6.96
C GLN A 166 -3.54 -31.01 5.49
N VAL A 167 -2.66 -30.61 4.59
CA VAL A 167 -2.76 -30.92 3.15
C VAL A 167 -2.64 -32.43 2.88
N GLN A 168 -1.90 -33.18 3.70
CA GLN A 168 -1.83 -34.64 3.59
C GLN A 168 -3.12 -35.34 4.02
N ARG A 169 -3.81 -34.79 5.02
CA ARG A 169 -5.04 -35.38 5.59
C ARG A 169 -6.31 -34.96 4.87
N ILE A 170 -6.26 -33.82 4.16
CA ILE A 170 -7.43 -33.18 3.61
C ILE A 170 -7.34 -33.17 2.10
N GLN A 171 -8.34 -33.77 1.46
CA GLN A 171 -8.59 -33.64 0.04
C GLN A 171 -10.05 -33.25 -0.13
N SER A 172 -10.25 -32.09 -0.72
CA SER A 172 -11.57 -31.58 -1.13
C SER A 172 -11.62 -31.57 -2.64
N SER A 173 -12.74 -31.99 -3.22
CA SER A 173 -12.98 -31.84 -4.66
C SER A 173 -13.87 -30.65 -4.93
N ASP A 174 -13.92 -30.22 -6.19
CA ASP A 174 -14.95 -29.29 -6.63
C ASP A 174 -16.33 -29.86 -6.29
N SER A 175 -17.26 -28.98 -5.93
CA SER A 175 -18.62 -29.36 -5.52
C SER A 175 -19.65 -28.48 -6.20
N ASP A 176 -20.70 -29.11 -6.71
CA ASP A 176 -21.88 -28.44 -7.23
C ASP A 176 -22.95 -28.42 -6.14
N VAL A 177 -23.46 -27.24 -5.82
CA VAL A 177 -24.36 -26.99 -4.70
C VAL A 177 -25.67 -26.42 -5.22
N ASP A 178 -26.76 -27.12 -4.92
CA ASP A 178 -28.12 -26.74 -5.25
C ASP A 178 -28.69 -25.79 -4.19
N LEU A 179 -28.92 -24.54 -4.56
CA LEU A 179 -29.45 -23.50 -3.69
C LEU A 179 -30.97 -23.62 -3.45
N SER A 180 -31.64 -24.60 -4.06
CA SER A 180 -33.01 -24.99 -3.70
C SER A 180 -33.09 -25.88 -2.45
N ARG A 181 -31.93 -26.34 -1.96
CA ARG A 181 -31.78 -27.17 -0.76
C ARG A 181 -31.04 -26.40 0.33
N ASP A 182 -31.08 -26.90 1.55
CA ASP A 182 -30.23 -26.40 2.62
C ASP A 182 -28.77 -26.41 2.18
N VAL A 183 -28.03 -25.37 2.54
CA VAL A 183 -26.61 -25.22 2.20
C VAL A 183 -25.81 -25.12 3.48
N TYR A 184 -24.84 -26.02 3.60
CA TYR A 184 -23.91 -26.11 4.71
C TYR A 184 -22.52 -25.69 4.25
N ALA A 185 -21.76 -25.05 5.13
CA ALA A 185 -20.35 -24.74 4.93
C ALA A 185 -19.49 -25.37 6.01
N ARG A 186 -18.28 -25.75 5.59
CA ARG A 186 -17.19 -26.13 6.48
C ARG A 186 -16.04 -25.18 6.29
N PHE A 187 -15.35 -24.87 7.38
CA PHE A 187 -14.18 -23.99 7.35
C PHE A 187 -12.92 -24.75 7.78
N ILE A 188 -11.78 -24.30 7.27
CA ILE A 188 -10.45 -24.75 7.64
C ILE A 188 -9.61 -23.56 8.11
N MET A 189 -8.80 -23.79 9.15
CA MET A 189 -7.87 -22.78 9.65
C MET A 189 -6.53 -22.89 8.92
N TYR A 190 -6.13 -21.81 8.26
CA TYR A 190 -4.82 -21.69 7.60
C TYR A 190 -4.14 -20.40 8.05
N GLY A 191 -2.97 -20.53 8.69
CA GLY A 191 -2.23 -19.39 9.24
C GLY A 191 -3.04 -18.53 10.21
N GLY A 192 -3.85 -19.16 11.07
CA GLY A 192 -4.70 -18.46 12.05
C GLY A 192 -5.95 -17.80 11.46
N VAL A 193 -6.22 -17.99 10.17
CA VAL A 193 -7.34 -17.39 9.45
C VAL A 193 -8.30 -18.47 8.93
N PRO A 194 -9.63 -18.33 9.11
CA PRO A 194 -10.61 -19.27 8.57
C PRO A 194 -10.82 -19.06 7.07
N TYR A 195 -10.82 -20.18 6.33
CA TYR A 195 -11.14 -20.28 4.91
C TYR A 195 -12.29 -21.25 4.69
N LEU A 196 -13.12 -20.97 3.69
CA LEU A 196 -14.15 -21.89 3.25
C LEU A 196 -13.47 -23.14 2.69
N LYS A 197 -13.75 -24.30 3.29
CA LYS A 197 -13.21 -25.60 2.87
C LYS A 197 -14.11 -26.26 1.84
N GLU A 198 -15.41 -26.28 2.12
CA GLU A 198 -16.39 -27.06 1.35
C GLU A 198 -17.78 -26.44 1.52
N LEU A 199 -18.60 -26.58 0.48
CA LEU A 199 -20.03 -26.31 0.50
C LEU A 199 -20.78 -27.61 0.14
N SER A 200 -21.86 -27.91 0.85
CA SER A 200 -22.65 -29.13 0.62
C SER A 200 -24.14 -28.90 0.84
N ASN A 201 -24.96 -29.78 0.25
CA ASN A 201 -26.41 -29.82 0.52
C ASN A 201 -26.83 -30.82 1.60
N SER A 202 -25.87 -31.56 2.15
CA SER A 202 -26.10 -32.58 3.16
C SER A 202 -25.33 -32.22 4.40
N SER A 203 -26.02 -32.19 5.55
CA SER A 203 -25.34 -32.18 6.84
C SER A 203 -24.70 -33.54 7.06
N SER A 204 -23.47 -33.56 7.57
CA SER A 204 -22.80 -34.79 7.98
C SER A 204 -22.91 -34.94 9.50
N PRO A 205 -23.84 -35.76 10.04
CA PRO A 205 -24.08 -35.87 11.49
C PRO A 205 -22.77 -36.27 12.20
N GLY A 206 -22.32 -35.45 13.16
CA GLY A 206 -21.07 -35.66 13.89
C GLY A 206 -19.86 -34.87 13.37
N SER A 207 -19.99 -34.15 12.25
CA SER A 207 -18.94 -33.26 11.75
C SER A 207 -18.85 -31.98 12.59
N LYS A 208 -17.89 -31.92 13.53
CA LYS A 208 -17.58 -30.67 14.23
C LYS A 208 -17.18 -29.59 13.21
N GLY A 209 -17.81 -28.40 13.33
CA GLY A 209 -17.46 -27.21 12.52
C GLY A 209 -18.24 -27.03 11.22
N GLU A 210 -19.36 -27.74 11.03
CA GLU A 210 -20.32 -27.48 9.96
C GLU A 210 -21.30 -26.36 10.36
N MET A 211 -21.57 -25.42 9.44
CA MET A 211 -22.42 -24.26 9.67
C MET A 211 -23.50 -24.19 8.58
N LEU A 212 -24.78 -24.14 8.98
CA LEU A 212 -25.89 -23.91 8.06
C LEU A 212 -25.82 -22.46 7.54
N LEU A 213 -25.57 -22.28 6.26
CA LEU A 213 -25.50 -20.96 5.61
C LEU A 213 -26.85 -20.49 5.08
N PHE A 214 -27.66 -21.41 4.60
CA PHE A 214 -28.94 -21.11 3.98
C PHE A 214 -29.91 -22.25 4.22
N ARG A 215 -31.09 -21.91 4.72
CA ARG A 215 -32.22 -22.83 4.83
C ARG A 215 -33.12 -22.63 3.63
N SER A 216 -33.34 -23.67 2.84
CA SER A 216 -34.20 -23.54 1.68
C SER A 216 -35.66 -23.44 2.09
N GLN A 217 -36.43 -22.67 1.32
CA GLN A 217 -37.86 -22.55 1.46
C GLN A 217 -38.49 -22.52 0.06
N PRO A 218 -39.65 -23.15 -0.18
CA PRO A 218 -40.23 -23.30 -1.52
C PRO A 218 -40.40 -22.00 -2.32
N THR A 219 -40.65 -20.89 -1.62
CA THR A 219 -40.89 -19.57 -2.22
C THR A 219 -39.64 -18.67 -2.26
N ARG A 220 -38.54 -19.10 -1.65
CA ARG A 220 -37.40 -18.23 -1.33
C ARG A 220 -36.19 -18.56 -2.20
N LYS A 221 -36.09 -17.89 -3.35
CA LYS A 221 -34.97 -18.04 -4.29
C LYS A 221 -33.80 -17.16 -3.88
N VAL A 222 -32.59 -17.72 -3.91
CA VAL A 222 -31.36 -16.92 -3.78
C VAL A 222 -31.24 -16.01 -5.00
N ARG A 223 -31.13 -14.70 -4.79
CA ARG A 223 -30.96 -13.71 -5.88
C ARG A 223 -29.57 -13.10 -5.90
N LYS A 224 -28.93 -13.01 -4.74
CA LYS A 224 -27.62 -12.42 -4.56
C LYS A 224 -26.74 -13.34 -3.72
N ILE A 225 -25.47 -13.46 -4.11
CA ILE A 225 -24.43 -14.16 -3.37
C ILE A 225 -23.29 -13.17 -3.16
N TYR A 226 -22.89 -12.99 -1.91
CA TYR A 226 -21.74 -12.18 -1.53
C TYR A 226 -20.60 -13.09 -1.13
N ILE A 227 -19.44 -12.91 -1.75
CA ILE A 227 -18.26 -13.73 -1.56
C ILE A 227 -17.17 -12.85 -0.98
N ALA A 228 -16.71 -13.17 0.23
CA ALA A 228 -15.55 -12.53 0.84
C ALA A 228 -14.30 -13.34 0.50
N GLU A 229 -13.35 -12.72 -0.20
CA GLU A 229 -12.12 -13.38 -0.63
C GLU A 229 -10.89 -12.49 -0.39
N ASP A 230 -9.78 -13.13 -0.02
CA ASP A 230 -8.46 -12.49 -0.03
C ASP A 230 -7.54 -13.18 -1.05
N HIS A 231 -6.28 -12.76 -1.09
CA HIS A 231 -5.29 -13.27 -2.03
C HIS A 231 -5.06 -14.78 -1.93
N LEU A 232 -5.51 -15.45 -0.88
CA LEU A 232 -5.36 -16.90 -0.67
C LEU A 232 -6.66 -17.69 -0.84
N GLY A 233 -7.81 -17.06 -1.03
CA GLY A 233 -9.05 -17.77 -1.33
C GLY A 233 -10.28 -17.23 -0.61
N VAL A 234 -11.36 -18.02 -0.65
CA VAL A 234 -12.65 -17.63 -0.11
C VAL A 234 -12.67 -17.79 1.41
N ARG A 235 -13.02 -16.71 2.11
CA ARG A 235 -13.10 -16.65 3.57
C ARG A 235 -14.52 -16.64 4.10
N GLY A 236 -15.49 -16.27 3.27
CA GLY A 236 -16.89 -16.23 3.66
C GLY A 236 -17.82 -16.14 2.47
N ILE A 237 -19.06 -16.53 2.68
CA ILE A 237 -20.14 -16.47 1.70
C ILE A 237 -21.44 -16.09 2.41
N LYS A 238 -22.25 -15.23 1.79
CA LYS A 238 -23.61 -14.92 2.25
C LYS A 238 -24.59 -15.08 1.10
N LEU A 239 -25.61 -15.91 1.32
CA LEU A 239 -26.69 -16.19 0.39
C LEU A 239 -27.91 -15.36 0.75
N VAL A 240 -28.40 -14.55 -0.18
CA VAL A 240 -29.48 -13.58 0.05
C VAL A 240 -30.64 -13.81 -0.90
N SER A 241 -31.83 -13.91 -0.32
CA SER A 241 -33.11 -14.06 -1.02
C SER A 241 -33.86 -12.73 -0.96
N SER A 242 -33.79 -11.94 -2.04
CA SER A 242 -34.52 -10.69 -2.42
C SER A 242 -34.85 -9.61 -1.38
N ASN A 243 -35.29 -9.95 -0.16
CA ASN A 243 -35.90 -9.07 0.82
C ASN A 243 -35.00 -8.73 2.02
N SER A 244 -33.84 -9.38 2.18
CA SER A 244 -32.89 -9.02 3.24
C SER A 244 -31.80 -8.10 2.68
N SER A 245 -31.74 -6.87 3.18
CA SER A 245 -30.61 -5.98 2.96
C SER A 245 -29.38 -6.46 3.74
N VAL A 246 -28.21 -6.27 3.16
CA VAL A 246 -26.94 -6.42 3.86
C VAL A 246 -26.53 -5.03 4.37
N PRO A 247 -25.92 -4.90 5.57
CA PRO A 247 -25.50 -3.60 6.06
C PRO A 247 -24.57 -2.88 5.07
N PRO A 248 -24.72 -1.56 4.88
CA PRO A 248 -23.78 -0.77 4.08
C PRO A 248 -22.44 -0.65 4.82
N GLY A 249 -21.33 -0.86 4.11
CA GLY A 249 -19.97 -0.66 4.65
C GLY A 249 -19.11 -1.93 4.69
N PRO A 250 -17.89 -1.83 5.28
CA PRO A 250 -16.99 -2.97 5.43
C PRO A 250 -17.54 -3.97 6.45
N SER A 251 -17.15 -5.23 6.32
CA SER A 251 -17.50 -6.26 7.31
C SER A 251 -16.67 -6.12 8.57
N PRO A 252 -17.28 -5.92 9.75
CA PRO A 252 -16.54 -6.02 11.00
C PRO A 252 -16.05 -7.46 11.25
N ASP A 253 -16.78 -8.46 10.75
CA ASP A 253 -16.55 -9.87 11.08
C ASP A 253 -15.41 -10.52 10.27
N ILE A 254 -15.11 -9.99 9.08
CA ILE A 254 -14.11 -10.57 8.17
C ILE A 254 -13.18 -9.45 7.66
N PRO A 255 -12.13 -9.08 8.44
CA PRO A 255 -11.21 -8.03 8.04
C PRO A 255 -10.28 -8.46 6.90
N GLY A 256 -9.84 -7.50 6.08
CA GLY A 256 -8.80 -7.70 5.07
C GLY A 256 -9.22 -8.47 3.81
N VAL A 257 -10.52 -8.50 3.50
CA VAL A 257 -11.10 -9.15 2.31
C VAL A 257 -11.67 -8.13 1.34
N TRP A 258 -11.84 -8.55 0.09
CA TRP A 258 -12.73 -7.88 -0.84
C TRP A 258 -13.96 -8.75 -1.10
N TRP A 259 -15.09 -8.08 -1.25
CA TRP A 259 -16.39 -8.64 -1.50
C TRP A 259 -16.71 -8.59 -2.99
N ARG A 260 -17.15 -9.71 -3.53
CA ARG A 260 -17.71 -9.82 -4.87
C ARG A 260 -19.17 -10.22 -4.78
N ARG A 261 -20.02 -9.60 -5.59
CA ARG A 261 -21.45 -9.92 -5.68
C ARG A 261 -21.73 -10.70 -6.96
N LEU A 262 -22.40 -11.83 -6.83
CA LEU A 262 -23.04 -12.52 -7.94
C LEU A 262 -24.55 -12.28 -7.83
N SER A 263 -25.18 -11.86 -8.92
CA SER A 263 -26.62 -11.59 -8.95
C SER A 263 -27.24 -12.10 -10.24
N HIS A 264 -28.46 -12.63 -10.14
CA HIS A 264 -29.22 -13.07 -11.31
C HIS A 264 -30.72 -12.82 -11.11
N ASP A 265 -31.36 -12.14 -12.07
CA ASP A 265 -32.77 -11.71 -11.99
C ASP A 265 -33.75 -12.87 -11.79
N ARG A 266 -33.48 -14.01 -12.42
CA ARG A 266 -34.31 -15.23 -12.36
C ARG A 266 -34.02 -16.10 -11.14
N GLY A 267 -33.12 -15.65 -10.26
CA GLY A 267 -32.57 -16.43 -9.16
C GLY A 267 -31.38 -17.30 -9.58
N ILE A 268 -30.56 -17.65 -8.59
CA ILE A 268 -29.40 -18.52 -8.73
C ILE A 268 -29.78 -19.86 -8.13
N TYR A 269 -29.70 -20.93 -8.94
CA TYR A 269 -30.12 -22.28 -8.55
C TYR A 269 -28.94 -23.18 -8.20
N THR A 270 -27.83 -23.06 -8.93
CA THR A 270 -26.67 -23.92 -8.72
C THR A 270 -25.40 -23.10 -8.76
N ILE A 271 -24.50 -23.41 -7.85
CA ILE A 271 -23.14 -22.85 -7.83
C ILE A 271 -22.12 -23.98 -7.80
N ARG A 272 -20.95 -23.71 -8.38
CA ARG A 272 -19.77 -24.58 -8.26
C ARG A 272 -18.77 -23.93 -7.32
N ALA A 273 -18.39 -24.63 -6.26
CA ALA A 273 -17.26 -24.27 -5.42
C ALA A 273 -16.00 -24.92 -6.00
N VAL A 274 -15.07 -24.09 -6.47
CA VAL A 274 -13.79 -24.53 -7.07
C VAL A 274 -12.72 -24.53 -5.99
N THR A 275 -11.99 -25.62 -5.82
CA THR A 275 -11.02 -25.81 -4.72
C THR A 275 -9.60 -26.07 -5.23
N ASP A 276 -8.60 -25.80 -4.37
CA ASP A 276 -7.21 -26.19 -4.58
C ASP A 276 -6.88 -27.57 -3.94
N GLY A 277 -7.90 -28.30 -3.50
CA GLY A 277 -7.76 -29.54 -2.72
C GLY A 277 -7.77 -29.31 -1.21
N PHE A 278 -7.46 -28.10 -0.76
CA PHE A 278 -7.32 -27.74 0.65
C PHE A 278 -8.40 -26.74 1.11
N LYS A 279 -8.76 -25.78 0.25
CA LYS A 279 -9.80 -24.76 0.48
C LYS A 279 -10.39 -24.24 -0.84
N VAL A 280 -11.60 -23.69 -0.74
CA VAL A 280 -12.31 -23.05 -1.86
C VAL A 280 -11.56 -21.79 -2.32
N ARG A 281 -11.31 -21.71 -3.62
CA ARG A 281 -10.62 -20.63 -4.31
C ARG A 281 -11.54 -19.72 -5.08
N ASP A 282 -12.66 -20.23 -5.57
CA ASP A 282 -13.62 -19.47 -6.34
C ASP A 282 -15.02 -20.09 -6.22
N ILE A 283 -16.04 -19.28 -6.43
CA ILE A 283 -17.44 -19.69 -6.49
C ILE A 283 -18.03 -19.15 -7.80
N ARG A 284 -18.58 -20.05 -8.59
CA ARG A 284 -19.13 -19.76 -9.92
C ARG A 284 -20.60 -20.09 -9.97
N VAL A 285 -21.39 -19.26 -10.65
CA VAL A 285 -22.79 -19.60 -10.97
C VAL A 285 -22.78 -20.60 -12.12
N MET A 286 -23.53 -21.70 -11.95
CA MET A 286 -23.75 -22.69 -12.99
C MET A 286 -25.08 -22.36 -13.68
N SER A 287 -25.01 -21.71 -14.84
CA SER A 287 -26.17 -21.47 -15.70
C SER A 287 -26.02 -22.26 -17.00
N PRO A 288 -27.10 -22.89 -17.52
CA PRO A 288 -27.07 -23.57 -18.81
C PRO A 288 -26.61 -22.68 -19.99
N ALA A 289 -26.76 -21.35 -19.87
CA ALA A 289 -26.36 -20.38 -20.89
C ALA A 289 -24.92 -19.84 -20.73
N ASP A 290 -24.31 -20.00 -19.55
CA ASP A 290 -23.03 -19.36 -19.22
C ASP A 290 -21.79 -20.26 -19.47
N ALA A 291 -21.98 -21.51 -19.90
CA ALA A 291 -20.87 -22.40 -20.27
C ALA A 291 -20.04 -21.89 -21.47
N ARG A 292 -20.50 -20.85 -22.18
CA ARG A 292 -19.81 -20.25 -23.35
C ARG A 292 -19.52 -18.75 -23.22
N ARG A 293 -19.91 -18.09 -22.13
CA ARG A 293 -19.59 -16.67 -21.92
C ARG A 293 -18.35 -16.55 -21.05
N THR A 294 -17.28 -16.05 -21.65
CA THR A 294 -16.14 -15.45 -20.94
C THR A 294 -16.68 -14.54 -19.84
N VAL A 295 -16.11 -14.66 -18.64
CA VAL A 295 -16.40 -13.85 -17.45
C VAL A 295 -16.73 -12.41 -17.87
N PRO A 296 -17.86 -11.81 -17.43
CA PRO A 296 -18.19 -10.44 -17.80
C PRO A 296 -17.03 -9.52 -17.45
N ARG A 297 -16.33 -8.98 -18.46
CA ARG A 297 -15.37 -7.89 -18.26
C ARG A 297 -16.21 -6.65 -17.98
N GLY A 298 -16.19 -6.13 -16.76
CA GLY A 298 -17.01 -4.98 -16.39
C GLY A 298 -17.21 -4.84 -14.88
N PHE A 299 -18.21 -4.06 -14.47
CA PHE A 299 -18.49 -3.73 -13.06
C PHE A 299 -18.70 -4.97 -12.18
N ASP A 300 -19.25 -6.06 -12.73
CA ASP A 300 -19.50 -7.31 -12.00
C ASP A 300 -18.22 -8.11 -11.67
N SER A 301 -17.07 -7.78 -12.30
CA SER A 301 -15.77 -8.37 -11.94
C SER A 301 -15.04 -7.58 -10.87
N LEU A 302 -15.53 -6.38 -10.50
CA LEU A 302 -14.96 -5.56 -9.45
C LEU A 302 -15.23 -6.16 -8.07
N ARG A 303 -14.20 -6.14 -7.22
CA ARG A 303 -14.29 -6.56 -5.82
C ARG A 303 -14.20 -5.35 -4.93
N TRP A 304 -14.98 -5.26 -3.88
CA TRP A 304 -15.11 -4.05 -3.07
C TRP A 304 -14.72 -4.31 -1.63
N GLN A 305 -14.11 -3.36 -0.93
CA GLN A 305 -13.89 -3.48 0.53
C GLN A 305 -15.20 -3.39 1.36
N VAL A 306 -16.35 -3.25 0.71
CA VAL A 306 -17.68 -3.15 1.32
C VAL A 306 -18.58 -4.28 0.82
N TRP A 307 -19.55 -4.71 1.65
CA TRP A 307 -20.41 -5.85 1.33
C TRP A 307 -21.23 -5.65 0.05
N GLU A 308 -21.99 -4.55 -0.03
CA GLU A 308 -22.77 -4.20 -1.22
C GLU A 308 -21.92 -3.33 -2.14
N PRO A 309 -21.73 -3.72 -3.42
CA PRO A 309 -21.15 -2.83 -4.41
C PRO A 309 -21.89 -1.49 -4.44
N PRO A 310 -21.18 -0.36 -4.31
CA PRO A 310 -21.80 0.95 -4.32
C PRO A 310 -22.38 1.26 -5.71
N SER A 311 -23.46 2.03 -5.76
CA SER A 311 -24.00 2.58 -7.01
C SER A 311 -23.18 3.81 -7.42
N VAL A 312 -22.02 3.57 -8.03
CA VAL A 312 -21.02 4.59 -8.39
C VAL A 312 -20.60 4.41 -9.84
N ALA A 313 -20.25 5.51 -10.49
CA ALA A 313 -19.65 5.47 -11.81
C ALA A 313 -18.15 5.19 -11.71
N VAL A 314 -17.66 4.37 -12.63
CA VAL A 314 -16.26 4.00 -12.75
C VAL A 314 -15.63 4.86 -13.83
N VAL A 315 -14.46 5.43 -13.55
CA VAL A 315 -13.70 6.27 -14.48
C VAL A 315 -12.29 5.72 -14.60
N ASN A 316 -11.89 5.44 -15.84
CA ASN A 316 -10.53 5.10 -16.19
C ASN A 316 -9.66 6.37 -16.17
N LEU A 317 -8.65 6.41 -15.32
CA LEU A 317 -7.79 7.58 -15.18
C LEU A 317 -6.87 7.80 -16.37
N ARG A 318 -6.72 6.85 -17.30
CA ARG A 318 -5.94 7.00 -18.53
C ARG A 318 -6.82 7.52 -19.66
N THR A 319 -7.94 6.83 -19.93
CA THR A 319 -8.81 7.08 -21.10
C THR A 319 -9.99 8.01 -20.82
N LEU A 320 -10.36 8.22 -19.55
CA LEU A 320 -11.56 8.96 -19.09
C LEU A 320 -12.90 8.35 -19.50
N ASP A 321 -12.92 7.09 -19.90
CA ASP A 321 -14.15 6.35 -20.17
C ASP A 321 -14.51 5.44 -18.98
N ALA A 322 -15.65 4.76 -19.11
CA ALA A 322 -16.12 3.78 -18.14
C ALA A 322 -15.44 2.40 -18.29
N THR A 323 -14.37 2.28 -19.09
CA THR A 323 -13.72 0.98 -19.31
C THR A 323 -12.84 0.60 -18.13
N VAL A 324 -12.99 -0.64 -17.69
CA VAL A 324 -12.04 -1.24 -16.76
C VAL A 324 -10.81 -1.65 -17.57
N ASP A 325 -9.69 -0.96 -17.36
CA ASP A 325 -8.45 -1.25 -18.08
C ASP A 325 -8.02 -2.71 -17.85
N ASN A 326 -7.76 -3.47 -18.92
CA ASN A 326 -7.16 -4.80 -18.83
C ASN A 326 -5.81 -4.76 -18.07
N ALA A 327 -5.16 -3.59 -18.05
CA ALA A 327 -3.93 -3.36 -17.30
C ALA A 327 -4.12 -3.38 -15.76
N CYS A 328 -5.35 -3.36 -15.24
CA CYS A 328 -5.65 -3.54 -13.82
C CYS A 328 -5.89 -5.00 -13.41
N GLY A 329 -5.70 -5.94 -14.36
CA GLY A 329 -5.98 -7.36 -14.20
C GLY A 329 -7.45 -7.73 -14.46
N ASP A 330 -7.75 -9.02 -14.52
CA ASP A 330 -9.08 -9.53 -14.89
C ASP A 330 -10.18 -9.20 -13.85
N SER A 331 -9.80 -8.86 -12.61
CA SER A 331 -10.73 -8.53 -11.52
C SER A 331 -10.09 -7.52 -10.55
N PRO A 332 -10.20 -6.21 -10.86
CA PRO A 332 -9.68 -5.15 -10.00
C PRO A 332 -10.36 -5.16 -8.63
N ARG A 333 -9.57 -4.82 -7.61
CA ARG A 333 -10.00 -4.76 -6.22
C ARG A 333 -10.10 -3.29 -5.82
N MET A 334 -11.24 -2.83 -5.37
CA MET A 334 -11.52 -1.44 -5.06
C MET A 334 -11.37 -1.20 -3.56
N ASN A 335 -10.38 -0.39 -3.21
CA ASN A 335 -10.24 0.23 -1.89
C ASN A 335 -11.01 1.55 -1.87
N PHE A 336 -11.15 2.17 -0.69
CA PHE A 336 -11.75 3.50 -0.59
C PHE A 336 -11.05 4.36 0.44
N PHE A 337 -11.26 5.67 0.32
CA PHE A 337 -11.06 6.63 1.39
C PHE A 337 -12.37 7.39 1.64
N ASP A 338 -12.58 7.80 2.89
CA ASP A 338 -13.72 8.66 3.21
C ASP A 338 -13.37 10.10 2.81
N CYS A 339 -14.26 10.76 2.08
CA CYS A 339 -14.12 12.13 1.60
C CYS A 339 -15.16 13.01 2.29
N ASN A 340 -14.74 14.19 2.76
CA ASN A 340 -15.61 15.19 3.39
C ASN A 340 -16.43 14.67 4.58
N SER A 341 -15.90 13.69 5.32
CA SER A 341 -16.49 13.35 6.62
C SER A 341 -16.23 14.49 7.60
N PRO A 342 -17.21 14.84 8.47
CA PRO A 342 -17.12 16.03 9.32
C PRO A 342 -16.00 15.98 10.36
N ASP A 343 -15.45 14.80 10.61
CA ASP A 343 -14.38 14.50 11.55
C ASP A 343 -13.00 14.37 10.87
N LEU A 344 -12.90 14.61 9.56
CA LEU A 344 -11.62 14.55 8.85
C LEU A 344 -10.72 15.72 9.22
N ILE A 345 -9.44 15.40 9.45
CA ILE A 345 -8.39 16.38 9.73
C ILE A 345 -7.36 16.49 8.60
N GLY A 346 -7.44 15.62 7.59
CA GLY A 346 -6.55 15.65 6.43
C GLY A 346 -6.56 14.40 5.57
N TYR A 347 -5.75 14.41 4.51
CA TYR A 347 -5.50 13.28 3.62
C TYR A 347 -4.01 13.04 3.46
N SER A 348 -3.57 11.78 3.54
CA SER A 348 -2.24 11.37 3.11
C SER A 348 -2.28 10.59 1.81
N VAL A 349 -1.38 10.94 0.90
CA VAL A 349 -1.29 10.30 -0.41
C VAL A 349 0.13 9.79 -0.61
N ALA A 350 0.23 8.48 -0.84
CA ALA A 350 1.48 7.84 -1.21
C ALA A 350 1.67 7.96 -2.72
N ILE A 351 2.82 8.45 -3.13
CA ILE A 351 3.17 8.67 -4.53
C ILE A 351 4.53 8.06 -4.84
N THR A 352 4.71 7.69 -6.09
CA THR A 352 6.03 7.49 -6.70
C THR A 352 6.34 8.70 -7.58
N GLU A 353 7.53 8.73 -8.18
CA GLU A 353 7.90 9.71 -9.22
C GLU A 353 6.86 9.86 -10.34
N GLN A 354 6.05 8.82 -10.60
CA GLN A 354 5.17 8.76 -11.77
C GLN A 354 3.68 8.65 -11.44
N ASN A 355 3.32 8.01 -10.33
CA ASN A 355 1.95 7.58 -10.07
C ASN A 355 1.56 7.66 -8.59
N VAL A 356 0.28 7.91 -8.35
CA VAL A 356 -0.36 7.75 -7.05
C VAL A 356 -0.56 6.26 -6.74
N ILE A 357 -0.25 5.86 -5.50
CA ILE A 357 -0.30 4.45 -5.05
C ILE A 357 -1.51 4.19 -4.13
N THR A 358 -1.75 5.07 -3.16
CA THR A 358 -2.87 4.98 -2.22
C THR A 358 -3.21 6.34 -1.64
N VAL A 359 -4.46 6.50 -1.21
CA VAL A 359 -4.99 7.69 -0.53
C VAL A 359 -5.58 7.23 0.81
N HIS A 360 -5.24 7.95 1.88
CA HIS A 360 -5.71 7.69 3.23
C HIS A 360 -6.35 8.96 3.81
N SER A 361 -7.55 8.82 4.35
CA SER A 361 -8.25 9.87 5.10
C SER A 361 -7.85 9.81 6.58
N HIS A 362 -7.62 10.96 7.19
CA HIS A 362 -7.22 11.08 8.60
C HIS A 362 -8.34 11.68 9.46
N ARG A 363 -8.45 11.12 10.65
CA ARG A 363 -9.23 11.52 11.83
C ARG A 363 -8.31 11.56 13.05
N GLN A 364 -8.78 12.10 14.17
CA GLN A 364 -7.98 12.24 15.40
C GLN A 364 -7.33 10.91 15.87
N ASP A 365 -8.08 9.80 15.82
CA ASP A 365 -7.61 8.49 16.29
C ASP A 365 -7.17 7.54 15.16
N THR A 366 -6.67 8.09 14.05
CA THR A 366 -6.28 7.27 12.90
C THR A 366 -5.06 6.42 13.23
N ASP A 367 -5.16 5.10 13.01
CA ASP A 367 -4.00 4.21 13.06
C ASP A 367 -3.02 4.56 11.94
N LEU A 368 -1.85 5.09 12.31
CA LEU A 368 -0.80 5.49 11.39
C LEU A 368 0.05 4.32 10.89
N SER A 369 -0.24 3.08 11.31
CA SER A 369 0.53 1.90 10.89
C SER A 369 0.52 1.66 9.38
N PHE A 370 -0.44 2.25 8.64
CA PHE A 370 -0.48 2.17 7.19
C PHE A 370 0.77 2.76 6.51
N TYR A 371 1.43 3.76 7.10
CA TYR A 371 2.69 4.30 6.57
C TYR A 371 3.77 3.22 6.49
N GLN A 372 3.83 2.35 7.49
CA GLN A 372 4.78 1.25 7.54
C GLN A 372 4.40 0.10 6.61
N ASN A 373 3.09 -0.05 6.32
CA ASN A 373 2.57 -1.10 5.46
C ASN A 373 2.80 -0.84 3.97
N VAL A 374 2.96 0.43 3.57
CA VAL A 374 3.27 0.82 2.20
C VAL A 374 4.80 0.76 2.00
N LYS A 375 5.31 -0.32 1.40
CA LYS A 375 6.75 -0.50 1.17
C LYS A 375 7.14 -0.20 -0.28
N PRO A 376 8.29 0.47 -0.54
CA PRO A 376 8.75 0.71 -1.89
C PRO A 376 9.03 -0.61 -2.61
N ILE A 377 8.46 -0.79 -3.80
CA ILE A 377 8.73 -1.94 -4.67
C ILE A 377 9.84 -1.58 -5.65
N ARG A 378 9.54 -0.90 -6.76
CA ARG A 378 10.60 -0.54 -7.72
C ARG A 378 11.14 0.87 -7.53
N LYS A 379 10.28 1.77 -7.03
CA LYS A 379 10.57 3.20 -6.89
C LYS A 379 10.37 3.64 -5.44
N PRO A 380 11.14 4.63 -4.97
CA PRO A 380 10.89 5.29 -3.69
C PRO A 380 9.45 5.77 -3.58
N ILE A 381 8.89 5.67 -2.38
CA ILE A 381 7.55 6.17 -2.06
C ILE A 381 7.72 7.44 -1.26
N LEU A 382 7.09 8.52 -1.74
CA LEU A 382 7.00 9.78 -1.03
C LEU A 382 5.58 9.93 -0.50
N TRP A 383 5.46 10.58 0.65
CA TRP A 383 4.17 10.84 1.29
C TRP A 383 3.87 12.32 1.27
N LEU A 384 2.70 12.66 0.76
CA LEU A 384 2.17 14.03 0.77
C LEU A 384 1.00 14.08 1.74
N TYR A 385 0.86 15.20 2.44
CA TYR A 385 -0.23 15.42 3.38
C TYR A 385 -0.95 16.73 3.07
N MET A 386 -2.27 16.66 3.01
CA MET A 386 -3.16 17.80 2.88
C MET A 386 -3.99 17.89 4.16
N PRO A 387 -3.67 18.80 5.10
CA PRO A 387 -4.53 19.04 6.25
C PRO A 387 -5.89 19.54 5.79
N ILE A 388 -6.96 19.25 6.53
CA ILE A 388 -8.31 19.77 6.29
C ILE A 388 -8.78 20.44 7.57
N GLU A 389 -9.21 21.69 7.45
CA GLU A 389 -9.70 22.47 8.58
C GLU A 389 -11.18 22.29 8.86
N LYS A 390 -11.62 22.75 10.04
CA LYS A 390 -13.04 22.77 10.38
C LYS A 390 -13.82 23.54 9.31
N ASP A 391 -14.93 22.97 8.87
CA ASP A 391 -15.79 23.48 7.79
C ASP A 391 -15.13 23.59 6.41
N GLU A 392 -13.89 23.10 6.26
CA GLU A 392 -13.25 22.91 4.97
C GLU A 392 -13.60 21.54 4.39
N TYR A 393 -13.89 21.50 3.10
CA TYR A 393 -14.20 20.26 2.39
C TYR A 393 -13.72 20.32 0.95
N VAL A 394 -13.41 19.15 0.38
CA VAL A 394 -12.98 19.01 -1.02
C VAL A 394 -14.18 19.25 -1.93
N THR A 395 -14.06 20.20 -2.84
CA THR A 395 -15.08 20.54 -3.84
C THR A 395 -14.78 19.92 -5.20
N GLU A 396 -13.50 19.68 -5.52
CA GLU A 396 -13.10 19.18 -6.84
C GLU A 396 -11.95 18.17 -6.71
N ILE A 397 -12.02 17.11 -7.50
CA ILE A 397 -10.97 16.13 -7.68
C ILE A 397 -10.68 16.03 -9.17
N GLY A 398 -9.44 16.31 -9.55
CA GLY A 398 -8.97 16.24 -10.92
C GLY A 398 -7.81 15.27 -11.12
N ARG A 399 -7.54 14.94 -12.38
CA ARG A 399 -6.30 14.26 -12.82
C ARG A 399 -5.45 15.16 -13.69
N PHE A 400 -4.16 14.86 -13.72
CA PHE A 400 -3.27 15.26 -14.81
C PHE A 400 -2.56 14.04 -15.35
N HIS A 401 -2.34 14.01 -16.67
CA HIS A 401 -1.92 12.82 -17.38
C HIS A 401 -0.91 13.16 -18.48
N LEU A 402 0.22 12.45 -18.48
CA LEU A 402 1.25 12.56 -19.52
C LEU A 402 1.46 11.22 -20.22
N ASN A 403 1.40 11.23 -21.54
CA ASN A 403 1.93 10.15 -22.37
C ASN A 403 3.45 10.38 -22.54
N GLY A 404 4.27 9.48 -21.99
CA GLY A 404 5.73 9.55 -22.16
C GLY A 404 6.14 9.37 -23.63
N TRP A 405 6.75 10.38 -24.24
CA TRP A 405 7.30 10.29 -25.61
C TRP A 405 8.65 9.57 -25.67
N SER A 406 9.36 9.42 -24.55
CA SER A 406 10.73 8.92 -24.49
C SER A 406 11.00 7.84 -23.43
N ARG A 407 10.02 7.52 -22.57
CA ARG A 407 10.08 6.40 -21.62
C ARG A 407 8.75 5.65 -21.67
N PRO A 408 8.73 4.32 -21.73
CA PRO A 408 7.49 3.54 -21.67
C PRO A 408 6.86 3.74 -20.28
N GLY A 409 5.88 4.64 -20.18
CA GLY A 409 5.20 4.93 -18.92
C GLY A 409 4.13 6.02 -19.07
N VAL A 410 2.98 5.79 -18.44
CA VAL A 410 1.91 6.79 -18.29
C VAL A 410 2.04 7.40 -16.89
N TYR A 411 2.15 8.72 -16.82
CA TYR A 411 2.19 9.47 -15.56
C TYR A 411 0.78 9.92 -15.22
N ILE A 412 0.32 9.60 -14.01
CA ILE A 412 -0.98 10.03 -13.52
C ILE A 412 -0.83 10.58 -12.11
N GLY A 413 -1.17 11.85 -11.94
CA GLY A 413 -1.34 12.46 -10.63
C GLY A 413 -2.78 12.93 -10.41
N LEU A 414 -3.09 13.17 -9.14
CA LEU A 414 -4.39 13.67 -8.70
C LEU A 414 -4.23 15.08 -8.14
N ALA A 415 -5.29 15.88 -8.17
CA ALA A 415 -5.30 17.16 -7.49
C ALA A 415 -6.66 17.38 -6.81
N PHE A 416 -6.63 17.84 -5.56
CA PHE A 416 -7.81 18.09 -4.74
C PHE A 416 -7.92 19.58 -4.47
N THR A 417 -9.08 20.17 -4.72
CA THR A 417 -9.39 21.57 -4.43
C THR A 417 -10.48 21.66 -3.37
N THR A 418 -10.33 22.57 -2.41
CA THR A 418 -11.31 22.77 -1.33
C THR A 418 -12.21 23.98 -1.58
N ASN A 419 -13.30 24.07 -0.81
CA ASN A 419 -14.19 25.22 -0.76
C ASN A 419 -13.50 26.54 -0.34
N ARG A 420 -12.26 26.47 0.16
CA ARG A 420 -11.42 27.63 0.47
C ARG A 420 -10.50 28.03 -0.68
N GLY A 421 -10.64 27.40 -1.86
CA GLY A 421 -9.82 27.67 -3.04
C GLY A 421 -8.40 27.10 -2.96
N ARG A 422 -8.11 26.27 -1.97
CA ARG A 422 -6.80 25.63 -1.80
C ARG A 422 -6.73 24.37 -2.65
N THR A 423 -5.71 24.28 -3.50
CA THR A 423 -5.46 23.11 -4.36
C THR A 423 -4.17 22.41 -3.93
N THR A 424 -4.25 21.11 -3.63
CA THR A 424 -3.07 20.27 -3.39
C THR A 424 -2.91 19.28 -4.52
N ILE A 425 -1.66 19.16 -5.02
CA ILE A 425 -1.30 18.31 -6.14
C ILE A 425 -0.54 17.09 -5.63
N PHE A 426 -1.04 15.91 -5.98
CA PHE A 426 -0.49 14.62 -5.64
C PHE A 426 0.10 13.94 -6.88
N GLY A 427 1.35 14.29 -7.17
CA GLY A 427 2.11 13.76 -8.30
C GLY A 427 3.19 14.74 -8.75
N ASN A 428 3.89 14.40 -9.83
CA ASN A 428 5.05 15.16 -10.30
C ASN A 428 4.65 16.54 -10.80
N ASN A 429 5.17 17.59 -10.15
CA ASN A 429 4.85 18.97 -10.46
C ASN A 429 5.69 19.54 -11.61
N ASP A 430 6.92 19.05 -11.85
CA ASP A 430 7.77 19.49 -12.97
C ASP A 430 7.03 19.42 -14.31
N HIS A 431 6.22 18.38 -14.44
CA HIS A 431 5.41 18.10 -15.61
C HIS A 431 4.24 19.08 -15.80
N LEU A 432 3.57 19.51 -14.74
CA LEU A 432 2.53 20.54 -14.83
C LEU A 432 3.12 21.89 -15.24
N VAL A 433 4.29 22.23 -14.68
CA VAL A 433 4.93 23.53 -14.86
C VAL A 433 5.62 23.67 -16.22
N ARG A 434 6.54 22.75 -16.54
CA ARG A 434 7.33 22.85 -17.78
C ARG A 434 6.51 22.50 -19.02
N ARG A 435 5.49 21.66 -18.90
CA ARG A 435 4.71 21.16 -20.04
C ARG A 435 3.30 21.76 -20.15
N ARG A 436 2.93 22.72 -19.27
CA ARG A 436 1.62 23.41 -19.27
C ARG A 436 0.45 22.44 -19.41
N MET A 437 0.39 21.46 -18.53
CA MET A 437 -0.65 20.44 -18.61
C MET A 437 -1.97 20.90 -17.98
N ASN A 438 -3.07 20.59 -18.66
CA ASN A 438 -4.41 20.83 -18.15
C ASN A 438 -4.79 19.75 -17.13
N CYS A 439 -5.41 20.17 -16.04
CA CYS A 439 -6.03 19.25 -15.08
C CYS A 439 -7.48 19.00 -15.49
N THR A 440 -7.83 17.74 -15.72
CA THR A 440 -9.21 17.36 -16.04
C THR A 440 -9.98 17.10 -14.75
N LEU A 441 -11.12 17.76 -14.57
CA LEU A 441 -12.04 17.49 -13.47
C LEU A 441 -12.63 16.08 -13.63
N LEU A 442 -12.54 15.28 -12.58
CA LEU A 442 -13.08 13.92 -12.54
C LEU A 442 -14.39 13.85 -11.75
N TYR A 443 -14.43 14.54 -10.61
CA TYR A 443 -15.53 14.44 -9.67
C TYR A 443 -15.59 15.69 -8.78
N SER A 444 -16.80 16.10 -8.43
CA SER A 444 -17.05 17.18 -7.49
C SER A 444 -17.76 16.62 -6.27
N PRO A 445 -17.02 16.25 -5.20
CA PRO A 445 -17.63 15.67 -4.01
C PRO A 445 -18.65 16.62 -3.37
N PRO A 446 -19.78 16.11 -2.85
CA PRO A 446 -20.68 16.95 -2.07
C PRO A 446 -20.04 17.29 -0.72
N ARG A 447 -20.60 18.29 -0.02
CA ARG A 447 -20.14 18.71 1.31
C ARG A 447 -20.23 17.60 2.37
N HIS A 448 -21.17 16.68 2.23
CA HIS A 448 -21.37 15.59 3.18
C HIS A 448 -20.42 14.42 2.91
N SER A 449 -20.27 13.56 3.92
CA SER A 449 -19.42 12.36 3.86
C SER A 449 -19.78 11.49 2.65
N THR A 450 -18.77 11.19 1.82
CA THR A 450 -18.87 10.24 0.71
C THR A 450 -17.66 9.33 0.69
N ARG A 451 -17.74 8.22 -0.06
CA ARG A 451 -16.60 7.34 -0.29
C ARG A 451 -16.17 7.42 -1.74
N ILE A 452 -14.86 7.55 -1.91
CA ILE A 452 -14.23 7.50 -3.23
C ILE A 452 -13.43 6.22 -3.30
N TYR A 453 -13.75 5.42 -4.30
CA TYR A 453 -13.16 4.11 -4.50
C TYR A 453 -12.04 4.18 -5.53
N PHE A 454 -11.01 3.36 -5.37
CA PHE A 454 -9.88 3.29 -6.27
C PHE A 454 -9.31 1.87 -6.34
N ASN A 455 -8.71 1.48 -7.46
CA ASN A 455 -8.12 0.15 -7.56
C ASN A 455 -6.91 -0.01 -6.64
N ALA A 456 -6.85 -1.14 -5.95
CA ALA A 456 -5.72 -1.57 -5.15
C ALA A 456 -4.51 -1.79 -6.04
N VAL A 457 -3.36 -1.27 -5.61
CA VAL A 457 -2.09 -1.45 -6.29
C VAL A 457 -1.40 -2.66 -5.67
N ASP A 458 -1.03 -3.61 -6.51
CA ASP A 458 -0.20 -4.76 -6.17
C ASP A 458 1.17 -4.63 -6.82
N GLN A 459 1.99 -5.65 -6.66
CA GLN A 459 3.36 -5.65 -7.18
C GLN A 459 3.44 -5.64 -8.71
N GLU A 460 2.52 -6.34 -9.38
CA GLU A 460 2.49 -6.43 -10.84
C GLU A 460 1.98 -5.12 -11.45
N THR A 461 1.14 -4.40 -10.71
CA THR A 461 0.55 -3.11 -11.09
C THR A 461 1.26 -1.89 -10.48
N TYR A 462 2.35 -2.09 -9.71
CA TYR A 462 3.03 -1.02 -8.97
C TYR A 462 3.46 0.16 -9.83
N GLU A 463 4.05 -0.10 -11.00
CA GLU A 463 4.49 0.94 -11.95
C GLU A 463 3.32 1.69 -12.58
N ARG A 464 2.12 1.12 -12.51
CA ARG A 464 0.90 1.76 -12.97
C ARG A 464 0.28 2.55 -11.82
N GLY A 465 0.29 2.08 -10.58
CA GLY A 465 -0.39 2.77 -9.49
C GLY A 465 -1.91 2.80 -9.71
N ILE A 466 -2.59 3.81 -9.18
CA ILE A 466 -4.04 3.97 -9.34
C ILE A 466 -4.36 4.32 -10.80
N ARG A 467 -5.35 3.62 -11.34
CA ARG A 467 -5.81 3.69 -12.74
C ARG A 467 -7.31 3.77 -12.88
N ILE A 468 -8.06 3.43 -11.84
CA ILE A 468 -9.51 3.45 -11.83
C ILE A 468 -9.96 4.17 -10.57
N LEU A 469 -10.85 5.15 -10.73
CA LEU A 469 -11.65 5.69 -9.63
C LEU A 469 -13.11 5.27 -9.80
N ALA A 470 -13.81 5.11 -8.69
CA ALA A 470 -15.26 5.02 -8.71
C ALA A 470 -15.87 5.95 -7.66
N CYS A 471 -16.78 6.82 -8.09
CA CYS A 471 -17.37 7.88 -7.31
C CYS A 471 -18.80 8.17 -7.80
N GLY A 472 -19.48 9.19 -7.28
CA GLY A 472 -20.85 9.53 -7.68
C GLY A 472 -21.02 9.75 -9.20
N GLU A 473 -22.18 10.24 -9.63
CA GLU A 473 -22.43 10.44 -11.07
C GLU A 473 -21.31 11.25 -11.73
N PRO A 474 -20.75 10.76 -12.85
CA PRO A 474 -19.62 11.41 -13.50
C PRO A 474 -20.13 12.71 -14.08
N GLN A 475 -19.54 13.82 -13.65
CA GLN A 475 -19.88 15.12 -14.22
C GLN A 475 -19.33 15.22 -15.64
N SER A 476 -19.91 16.10 -16.46
CA SER A 476 -19.35 16.47 -17.75
C SER A 476 -17.88 16.88 -17.56
N LEU A 477 -16.97 16.17 -18.24
CA LEU A 477 -15.53 16.38 -18.14
C LEU A 477 -15.22 17.87 -18.38
N GLY A 478 -14.75 18.54 -17.33
CA GLY A 478 -14.36 19.94 -17.35
C GLY A 478 -12.86 20.12 -17.14
N PHE A 479 -12.42 21.38 -17.14
CA PHE A 479 -11.07 21.74 -16.71
C PHE A 479 -11.12 22.23 -15.28
N MET A 480 -10.23 21.70 -14.45
CA MET A 480 -10.01 22.21 -13.11
C MET A 480 -9.02 23.37 -13.19
N GLN A 481 -9.38 24.51 -12.59
CA GLN A 481 -8.49 25.66 -12.50
C GLN A 481 -7.43 25.38 -11.43
N VAL A 482 -6.31 24.80 -11.84
CA VAL A 482 -5.13 24.74 -11.00
C VAL A 482 -4.40 26.06 -11.22
N SER A 483 -4.53 27.01 -10.29
CA SER A 483 -3.63 28.16 -10.29
C SER A 483 -2.20 27.60 -10.28
N PRO A 484 -1.37 27.93 -11.29
CA PRO A 484 0.05 27.73 -11.14
C PRO A 484 0.40 28.60 -9.93
N SER A 485 0.68 27.98 -8.78
CA SER A 485 1.38 28.67 -7.70
C SER A 485 2.51 29.42 -8.38
N VAL A 486 2.59 30.75 -8.26
CA VAL A 486 3.53 31.58 -9.04
C VAL A 486 4.94 31.05 -8.77
N TYR A 487 5.39 30.11 -9.61
CA TYR A 487 6.58 29.33 -9.35
C TYR A 487 7.75 30.29 -9.52
N SER A 488 8.65 30.37 -8.54
CA SER A 488 9.83 31.21 -8.71
C SER A 488 10.66 30.72 -9.92
N LEU A 489 11.37 31.65 -10.56
CA LEU A 489 12.28 31.42 -11.69
C LEU A 489 13.35 30.34 -11.42
N ARG A 490 13.49 29.84 -10.18
CA ARG A 490 14.45 28.80 -9.78
C ARG A 490 14.11 27.38 -10.22
N ALA A 491 12.94 27.12 -10.80
CA ALA A 491 12.66 25.84 -11.48
C ALA A 491 13.69 25.52 -12.61
N GLN A 492 14.43 26.53 -13.08
CA GLN A 492 15.46 26.40 -14.10
C GLN A 492 16.76 25.75 -13.59
N SER A 493 17.05 25.75 -12.28
CA SER A 493 18.24 25.13 -11.70
C SER A 493 18.05 23.68 -11.23
N LEU A 494 16.86 23.11 -11.43
CA LEU A 494 16.57 21.72 -11.08
C LEU A 494 17.24 20.75 -12.05
N ASP A 495 17.83 19.67 -11.53
CA ASP A 495 18.41 18.59 -12.35
C ASP A 495 17.34 18.03 -13.30
N PRO A 496 17.50 18.17 -14.63
CA PRO A 496 16.50 17.71 -15.60
C PRO A 496 16.33 16.17 -15.62
N ASN A 497 17.23 15.42 -14.96
CA ASN A 497 17.15 13.96 -14.89
C ASN A 497 16.32 13.44 -13.71
N GLN A 498 15.77 14.31 -12.88
CA GLN A 498 14.96 13.93 -11.72
C GLN A 498 13.53 14.47 -11.79
N ASP A 499 12.63 13.68 -11.22
CA ASP A 499 11.22 14.01 -11.06
C ASP A 499 11.03 14.80 -9.76
N TYR A 500 10.78 16.10 -9.87
CA TYR A 500 10.61 17.00 -8.72
C TYR A 500 9.14 17.25 -8.39
N PHE A 501 8.90 17.28 -7.09
CA PHE A 501 7.68 17.67 -6.43
C PHE A 501 7.86 19.07 -5.85
N TYR A 502 6.75 19.79 -5.73
CA TYR A 502 6.74 21.16 -5.24
C TYR A 502 5.63 21.33 -4.21
N SER A 503 5.96 22.11 -3.20
CA SER A 503 5.00 22.62 -2.24
C SER A 503 5.48 23.98 -1.78
N SER A 504 4.55 24.83 -1.37
CA SER A 504 4.88 26.12 -0.78
C SER A 504 3.87 26.47 0.29
N CYS A 505 4.29 27.35 1.19
CA CYS A 505 3.43 27.89 2.23
C CYS A 505 3.74 29.36 2.48
N ARG A 506 2.76 30.08 3.03
CA ARG A 506 2.95 31.46 3.49
C ARG A 506 3.70 31.45 4.81
N MET A 507 4.61 32.39 5.00
CA MET A 507 5.38 32.50 6.25
C MET A 507 4.79 33.52 7.24
N ASN A 508 3.88 34.38 6.76
CA ASN A 508 3.15 35.32 7.62
C ASN A 508 2.28 34.56 8.63
N ASP A 509 2.17 35.09 9.84
CA ASP A 509 1.23 34.65 10.89
C ASP A 509 1.42 33.19 11.35
N VAL A 510 2.56 32.58 11.02
CA VAL A 510 2.96 31.26 11.53
C VAL A 510 3.20 31.35 13.03
N THR A 511 2.53 30.50 13.80
CA THR A 511 2.66 30.39 15.26
C THR A 511 3.52 29.22 15.67
N SER A 512 3.46 28.10 14.95
CA SER A 512 4.28 26.94 15.27
C SER A 512 4.61 26.09 14.04
N VAL A 513 5.66 25.27 14.17
CA VAL A 513 6.17 24.40 13.11
C VAL A 513 6.43 23.01 13.67
N THR A 514 5.92 21.98 13.00
CA THR A 514 6.11 20.57 13.35
C THR A 514 6.97 19.90 12.27
N PRO A 515 8.24 19.57 12.56
CA PRO A 515 9.11 18.87 11.61
C PRO A 515 8.69 17.41 11.38
N CYS A 516 8.85 16.94 10.14
CA CYS A 516 8.81 15.52 9.78
C CYS A 516 10.22 15.03 9.49
N ILE A 517 10.68 14.00 10.20
CA ILE A 517 12.03 13.46 10.05
C ILE A 517 12.05 12.12 9.34
N ASN A 518 13.08 11.86 8.54
CA ASN A 518 13.29 10.54 7.97
C ASN A 518 13.92 9.62 9.02
N GLU A 519 13.08 8.90 9.76
CA GLU A 519 13.51 7.92 10.78
C GLU A 519 14.34 6.77 10.19
N ASP A 520 14.18 6.49 8.91
CA ASP A 520 14.95 5.44 8.23
C ASP A 520 16.37 5.92 7.85
N HIS A 521 16.65 7.24 7.87
CA HIS A 521 17.97 7.78 7.56
C HIS A 521 18.85 7.91 8.81
N PRO A 522 20.14 7.49 8.78
CA PRO A 522 21.03 7.56 9.95
C PRO A 522 21.17 8.96 10.58
N ASP A 523 21.17 10.00 9.76
CA ASP A 523 21.25 11.41 10.20
C ASP A 523 19.88 12.03 10.58
N LYS A 524 18.76 11.27 10.56
CA LYS A 524 17.40 11.72 10.92
C LYS A 524 17.01 13.09 10.36
N LEU A 525 17.03 13.18 9.04
CA LEU A 525 16.95 14.45 8.31
C LEU A 525 15.51 14.95 8.20
N VAL A 526 15.32 16.26 8.17
CA VAL A 526 13.99 16.86 7.98
C VAL A 526 13.60 16.75 6.51
N ILE A 527 12.47 16.10 6.24
CA ILE A 527 11.96 15.87 4.89
C ILE A 527 10.73 16.72 4.54
N GLY A 528 10.12 17.33 5.55
CA GLY A 528 9.04 18.30 5.40
C GLY A 528 8.66 18.97 6.71
N LEU A 529 7.77 19.95 6.64
CA LEU A 529 7.32 20.78 7.75
C LEU A 529 5.81 20.97 7.69
N LEU A 530 5.15 20.85 8.84
CA LEU A 530 3.75 21.22 9.04
C LEU A 530 3.69 22.54 9.82
N PHE A 531 3.15 23.58 9.21
CA PHE A 531 2.98 24.90 9.79
C PHE A 531 1.58 25.04 10.40
N GLN A 532 1.50 25.74 11.53
CA GLN A 532 0.25 26.19 12.14
C GLN A 532 0.25 27.72 12.16
N TYR A 533 -0.91 28.31 11.88
CA TYR A 533 -1.09 29.75 11.78
C TYR A 533 -1.93 30.28 12.96
N GLU A 534 -1.91 31.60 13.16
CA GLU A 534 -2.65 32.26 14.24
C GLU A 534 -4.17 32.05 14.17
N ASP A 535 -4.71 31.90 12.96
CA ASP A 535 -6.12 31.60 12.71
C ASP A 535 -6.47 30.10 12.86
N GLY A 536 -5.49 29.26 13.23
CA GLY A 536 -5.63 27.82 13.34
C GLY A 536 -5.51 27.06 12.02
N HIS A 537 -5.26 27.74 10.90
CA HIS A 537 -4.99 27.11 9.61
C HIS A 537 -3.71 26.26 9.67
N ARG A 538 -3.58 25.28 8.79
CA ARG A 538 -2.37 24.46 8.65
C ARG A 538 -1.96 24.30 7.20
N GLU A 539 -0.65 24.37 6.96
CA GLU A 539 -0.04 24.11 5.66
C GLU A 539 1.14 23.16 5.79
N CYS A 540 1.36 22.35 4.76
CA CYS A 540 2.42 21.36 4.73
C CYS A 540 3.34 21.61 3.53
N VAL A 541 4.64 21.54 3.75
CA VAL A 541 5.66 21.54 2.69
C VAL A 541 6.57 20.32 2.80
N GLY A 542 7.08 19.86 1.66
CA GLY A 542 7.91 18.68 1.56
C GLY A 542 7.13 17.37 1.74
N GLN A 543 7.85 16.34 2.15
CA GLN A 543 7.26 15.05 2.49
C GLN A 543 6.69 15.08 3.91
N MET A 544 5.54 14.46 4.10
CA MET A 544 4.88 14.43 5.40
C MET A 544 4.35 13.05 5.73
N ARG A 545 4.89 12.50 6.82
CA ARG A 545 4.48 11.27 7.46
C ARG A 545 4.15 11.60 8.90
N LEU A 546 2.86 11.49 9.26
CA LEU A 546 2.42 11.81 10.62
C LEU A 546 3.02 10.86 11.68
N ASP A 547 3.45 9.65 11.29
CA ASP A 547 4.16 8.74 12.21
C ASP A 547 5.63 9.14 12.47
N TRP A 548 6.13 10.12 11.71
CA TRP A 548 7.51 10.61 11.74
C TRP A 548 7.61 12.09 12.13
N THR A 549 6.51 12.69 12.59
CA THR A 549 6.53 14.05 13.11
C THR A 549 7.17 14.11 14.48
N THR A 550 7.97 15.15 14.72
CA THR A 550 8.57 15.43 16.03
C THR A 550 7.68 16.39 16.83
N ASP A 551 8.14 16.78 18.02
CA ASP A 551 7.49 17.83 18.82
C ASP A 551 7.34 19.13 18.02
N THR A 552 6.18 19.77 18.19
CA THR A 552 5.88 21.08 17.64
C THR A 552 6.78 22.15 18.28
N ILE A 553 7.30 23.05 17.43
CA ILE A 553 8.20 24.13 17.81
C ILE A 553 7.43 25.44 17.70
N GLU A 554 7.25 26.14 18.82
CA GLU A 554 6.66 27.47 18.85
C GLU A 554 7.57 28.51 18.19
N VAL A 555 6.97 29.39 17.39
CA VAL A 555 7.67 30.50 16.75
C VAL A 555 7.97 31.57 17.80
N ASP A 556 9.26 31.72 18.07
CA ASP A 556 9.75 32.81 18.90
C ASP A 556 9.64 34.14 18.13
N ARG A 557 8.61 34.94 18.45
CA ARG A 557 8.38 36.27 17.85
C ARG A 557 9.55 37.25 18.07
N THR A 558 10.47 36.97 19.00
CA THR A 558 11.69 37.78 19.17
C THR A 558 12.76 37.45 18.14
N ARG A 559 12.71 36.26 17.52
CA ARG A 559 13.60 35.86 16.42
C ARG A 559 12.96 36.15 15.07
N ARG A 560 13.74 36.77 14.18
CA ARG A 560 13.24 37.25 12.89
C ARG A 560 13.17 36.17 11.80
N THR A 561 13.82 35.01 11.98
CA THR A 561 13.99 34.01 10.91
C THR A 561 13.99 32.56 11.41
N LEU A 562 13.49 31.66 10.57
CA LEU A 562 13.67 30.21 10.59
C LEU A 562 15.00 29.85 9.90
N ARG A 563 15.87 29.08 10.56
CA ARG A 563 17.16 28.68 9.99
C ARG A 563 17.10 27.25 9.42
N VAL A 564 17.32 27.12 8.12
CA VAL A 564 17.25 25.85 7.38
C VAL A 564 18.63 25.52 6.82
N GLY A 565 19.17 24.34 7.15
CA GLY A 565 20.44 23.84 6.65
C GLY A 565 20.22 22.81 5.56
N MET A 566 21.03 22.84 4.50
CA MET A 566 20.96 21.90 3.39
C MET A 566 22.33 21.26 3.18
N THR A 567 22.44 19.94 3.02
CA THR A 567 23.71 19.32 2.64
C THR A 567 24.03 19.59 1.18
N LYS A 568 25.31 19.79 0.86
CA LYS A 568 25.74 19.75 -0.55
C LYS A 568 25.71 18.32 -1.07
N PRO A 569 25.22 18.08 -2.30
CA PRO A 569 25.33 16.77 -2.92
C PRO A 569 26.82 16.42 -3.10
N LYS A 570 27.26 15.28 -2.55
CA LYS A 570 28.61 14.77 -2.83
C LYS A 570 28.75 14.52 -4.34
N ILE A 571 29.77 15.08 -4.98
CA ILE A 571 30.12 14.75 -6.37
C ILE A 571 31.18 13.66 -6.32
N ARG A 572 30.93 12.48 -6.90
CA ARG A 572 31.98 11.48 -7.13
C ARG A 572 32.65 11.76 -8.48
N ASN A 573 33.97 11.54 -8.57
CA ASN A 573 34.83 11.75 -9.74
C ASN A 573 34.33 11.00 -11.00
N ARG A 574 33.34 11.54 -11.72
CA ARG A 574 33.03 11.40 -13.16
C ARG A 574 32.10 12.53 -13.65
N GLY A 575 32.23 13.73 -13.10
CA GLY A 575 31.46 14.91 -13.54
C GLY A 575 29.94 14.80 -13.40
N ARG A 576 29.42 13.86 -12.61
CA ARG A 576 27.97 13.74 -12.31
C ARG A 576 27.75 13.86 -10.80
N PRO A 577 26.84 14.73 -10.33
CA PRO A 577 26.47 14.77 -8.92
C PRO A 577 25.85 13.42 -8.52
N PHE A 578 26.40 12.82 -7.46
CA PHE A 578 25.96 11.56 -6.89
C PHE A 578 26.02 11.72 -5.37
N GLY A 579 25.05 12.49 -4.88
CA GLY A 579 24.91 12.76 -3.47
C GLY A 579 23.49 13.21 -3.20
N GLU A 580 22.90 12.62 -2.19
CA GLU A 580 21.60 13.04 -1.70
C GLU A 580 21.76 14.43 -1.03
N SER A 581 20.93 15.40 -1.42
CA SER A 581 20.87 16.68 -0.70
C SER A 581 19.71 16.62 0.26
N PHE A 582 20.02 16.89 1.52
CA PHE A 582 19.16 16.67 2.65
C PHE A 582 19.03 17.94 3.47
N ILE A 583 17.88 18.13 4.08
CA ILE A 583 17.62 19.31 4.91
C ILE A 583 17.73 18.95 6.38
N ASN A 584 18.40 19.82 7.12
CA ASN A 584 18.49 19.81 8.56
C ASN A 584 17.96 21.16 9.06
N VAL A 585 16.82 21.17 9.76
CA VAL A 585 16.30 22.38 10.38
C VAL A 585 16.85 22.43 11.81
N THR A 586 17.63 23.46 12.13
CA THR A 586 18.20 23.57 13.48
C THR A 586 17.24 24.25 14.44
N ARG A 587 17.04 23.58 15.57
CA ARG A 587 16.45 24.16 16.77
C ARG A 587 17.38 25.25 17.33
N THR A 588 17.06 26.49 17.00
CA THR A 588 17.46 27.65 17.79
C THR A 588 16.13 28.28 18.22
N VAL A 589 15.43 27.79 19.26
CA VAL A 589 15.82 27.79 20.69
C VAL A 589 16.38 26.45 21.17
N GLY A 590 17.70 26.36 21.34
CA GLY A 590 18.34 25.31 22.16
C GLY A 590 18.23 23.86 21.66
N ARG A 591 19.22 23.45 20.84
CA ARG A 591 19.79 22.09 20.74
C ARG A 591 18.81 20.94 20.45
N VAL A 592 18.93 20.35 19.24
CA VAL A 592 18.74 18.91 19.00
C VAL A 592 19.72 18.50 17.88
N VAL A 593 20.97 18.21 18.25
CA VAL A 593 21.58 16.87 18.15
C VAL A 593 20.72 15.76 18.73
N VAL A 594 20.42 14.72 17.95
CA VAL A 594 20.16 13.36 18.46
C VAL A 594 21.30 12.46 18.01
N SER A 595 22.36 12.39 18.79
CA SER A 595 23.08 11.14 19.01
C SER A 595 23.74 11.18 20.39
N ASN A 596 23.51 10.13 21.18
CA ASN A 596 24.12 9.91 22.49
C ASN A 596 25.59 9.48 22.33
N SER A 597 26.44 10.35 21.80
CA SER A 597 27.87 10.25 22.06
C SER A 597 28.47 11.64 22.28
N SER A 598 29.01 11.83 23.47
CA SER A 598 29.51 13.08 24.05
C SER A 598 30.81 13.61 23.43
N LYS A 599 31.05 13.36 22.14
CA LYS A 599 32.23 13.88 21.44
C LYS A 599 31.86 14.23 20.01
N TYR A 600 31.34 15.43 19.73
CA TYR A 600 31.51 16.16 18.46
C TYR A 600 30.90 17.56 18.61
N VAL A 601 31.60 18.46 19.32
CA VAL A 601 31.45 19.90 19.17
C VAL A 601 32.40 20.30 18.05
N GLY A 602 31.86 20.53 16.86
CA GLY A 602 32.61 20.96 15.69
C GLY A 602 31.67 21.10 14.50
N TYR A 603 31.60 22.31 13.93
CA TYR A 603 30.97 22.60 12.65
C TYR A 603 31.22 21.44 11.65
N ARG A 604 30.19 20.66 11.31
CA ARG A 604 30.32 19.72 10.19
C ARG A 604 30.42 20.53 8.90
N SER A 605 31.60 20.54 8.29
CA SER A 605 31.93 21.06 6.96
C SER A 605 31.12 20.34 5.87
N GLY A 606 29.88 20.78 5.61
CA GLY A 606 29.03 20.13 4.60
C GLY A 606 27.62 20.70 4.40
N TYR A 607 27.15 21.58 5.29
CA TYR A 607 25.84 22.22 5.21
C TYR A 607 25.92 23.67 4.72
N THR A 608 25.03 24.06 3.82
CA THR A 608 24.72 25.45 3.47
C THR A 608 23.46 25.87 4.21
N TRP A 609 23.52 26.97 4.97
CA TRP A 609 22.40 27.48 5.76
C TRP A 609 21.70 28.62 5.04
N ILE A 610 20.37 28.70 5.17
CA ILE A 610 19.55 29.85 4.78
C ILE A 610 18.74 30.32 6.00
N ASP A 611 18.63 31.64 6.16
CA ASP A 611 17.76 32.27 7.14
C ASP A 611 16.48 32.72 6.41
N VAL A 612 15.34 32.12 6.77
CA VAL A 612 14.02 32.31 6.16
C VAL A 612 13.19 33.21 7.06
N PRO A 613 12.87 34.45 6.66
CA PRO A 613 11.98 35.31 7.44
C PRO A 613 10.58 34.73 7.62
N TRP A 614 9.91 35.10 8.71
CA TRP A 614 8.49 34.80 8.99
C TRP A 614 7.52 35.68 8.17
N TYR A 615 7.90 36.02 6.94
CA TYR A 615 7.04 36.72 6.00
C TYR A 615 7.30 36.25 4.58
N GLY A 616 6.39 36.48 3.63
CA GLY A 616 6.53 36.02 2.25
C GLY A 616 6.23 34.53 2.08
N THR A 617 6.89 33.86 1.13
CA THR A 617 6.58 32.47 0.76
C THR A 617 7.80 31.57 0.87
N LEU A 618 7.66 30.43 1.57
CA LEU A 618 8.62 29.34 1.56
C LEU A 618 8.27 28.38 0.44
N GLU A 619 9.24 28.11 -0.43
CA GLU A 619 9.14 27.12 -1.50
C GLU A 619 10.00 25.90 -1.17
N TRP A 620 9.43 24.71 -1.37
CA TRP A 620 10.08 23.45 -1.10
C TRP A 620 9.97 22.53 -2.30
N TRP A 621 11.11 22.28 -2.93
CA TRP A 621 11.27 21.39 -4.07
C TRP A 621 11.97 20.12 -3.61
N PHE A 622 11.43 18.96 -3.96
CA PHE A 622 11.98 17.69 -3.50
C PHE A 622 11.81 16.59 -4.52
N SER A 623 12.71 15.62 -4.51
CA SER A 623 12.62 14.35 -5.22
C SER A 623 12.89 13.22 -4.24
N ALA A 624 13.02 11.99 -4.73
CA ALA A 624 13.46 10.88 -3.90
C ALA A 624 14.87 11.05 -3.31
N THR A 625 15.73 11.89 -3.92
CA THR A 625 17.15 12.00 -3.54
C THR A 625 17.63 13.43 -3.34
N ASN A 626 16.86 14.44 -3.71
CA ASN A 626 17.31 15.82 -3.65
C ASN A 626 16.24 16.72 -3.05
N THR A 627 16.66 17.72 -2.28
CA THR A 627 15.76 18.72 -1.72
C THR A 627 16.37 20.12 -1.81
N ILE A 628 15.54 21.08 -2.22
CA ILE A 628 15.92 22.49 -2.39
C ILE A 628 14.85 23.34 -1.72
N VAL A 629 15.29 24.21 -0.83
CA VAL A 629 14.43 25.19 -0.16
C VAL A 629 14.80 26.59 -0.65
N SER A 630 13.79 27.39 -0.92
CA SER A 630 13.96 28.81 -1.23
C SER A 630 12.88 29.64 -0.58
N HIS A 631 13.19 30.92 -0.41
CA HIS A 631 12.28 31.89 0.14
C HIS A 631 12.09 33.03 -0.84
N ASN A 632 10.85 33.48 -1.00
CA ASN A 632 10.49 34.60 -1.85
C ASN A 632 9.82 35.69 -0.99
N CYS A 633 10.55 36.77 -0.77
CA CYS A 633 9.99 38.03 -0.27
C CYS A 633 9.20 38.65 -1.42
N GLY A 634 7.90 38.37 -1.55
CA GLY A 634 7.08 39.05 -2.54
C GLY A 634 7.32 40.56 -2.45
N VAL A 635 7.69 41.19 -3.57
CA VAL A 635 7.81 42.64 -3.65
C VAL A 635 6.43 43.19 -3.27
N ALA A 636 6.33 43.89 -2.15
CA ALA A 636 5.20 44.75 -1.90
C ALA A 636 5.12 45.69 -3.11
N VAL A 637 4.14 45.48 -3.98
CA VAL A 637 3.81 46.46 -5.01
C VAL A 637 3.28 47.64 -4.22
N SER A 638 4.17 48.58 -3.92
CA SER A 638 3.82 49.92 -3.52
C SER A 638 3.11 50.56 -4.71
N GLY A 639 1.79 50.65 -4.61
CA GLY A 639 0.91 51.38 -5.52
C GLY A 639 -0.33 51.79 -4.75
#